data_AF-A0A431L055-F1
#
_entry.id   AF-A0A431L055-F1
#
_cell.length_a   1.000
_cell.length_b   1.000
_cell.length_c   1.000
_cell.angle_alpha   90.00
_cell.angle_beta   90.00
_cell.angle_gamma   90.00
#
_symmetry.space_group_name_H-M   'P 1'
#
loop_
_entity.id
_entity.type
_entity.pdbx_description
1 polymer ?
#
loop_
_entity_poly.entity_id
_entity_poly.type
_entity_poly.pdbx_seq_one_letter_code
_entity_poly.pdbx_strand_id
1 'polypeptide(L)'
;MQQGSLRQSVQSRIGLCFRRMLAAAIDLALLLVIAVVAFAPIIASLWLAVFGYLENFGLLYTVMVDGLLLCLIAVSCAFAFLLFYYPCHFESSDWQGTLGKYVLGLRCSSVSGQRQTFGQAARHVLLQPLIFALLVSIVLLIMSGTSSQLVSSPAELKAFGAAVPSMQGETVFLVLGFLLAPYLMALLTPRNQTLADLMAGRLVRAEDGRDRLSSNASLNGLLRDYLLKLFSSIALLPSNIWKCKGAPVLLVLALWAFPLTVCISALFTFPVCMFKVEQLVRAADLNSLREYNRGSLFSRLDLIYGLLSKDFEGSAEFRRRCLSTAIMLKPEVYFYWYWQAQIHYAEKRYREALAEISQSIQLYDRGSVSIPLQSMFGTFRVQVVPEKDVEEGSLYSMRASVYQQLGNSVAASENLNRAISAASHADDYKQWLALHESIRKQKESEVKIQLAQATVIANDAYKILLKSPARFQAKKDIYNRIIMLNNGGVDDIARLNYDSAIKQFKMAMDLEASLNREEGVDAHDEFSTAFKKWQIALDLNKRHDLASRNLSIAYNGKAKSIASPQLALTYYHRALFFDPLNEPAQVNISDTIRKLGLDPDSFGDHVKLAESAVAKKDLEGAAVEYALALKIKDDAEVREKLGALNKPYPKNSL
;
A
#
# COMPACT_ATOMS: atom_id res chain seq x y z
N MET A 1 59.08 33.10 9.20
CA MET A 1 59.30 31.80 9.88
C MET A 1 58.02 31.07 10.31
N GLN A 2 56.91 31.74 10.66
CA GLN A 2 55.69 31.06 11.16
C GLN A 2 54.89 30.24 10.12
N GLN A 3 54.96 30.54 8.81
CA GLN A 3 54.24 29.75 7.79
C GLN A 3 54.85 28.35 7.54
N GLY A 4 56.17 28.20 7.75
CA GLY A 4 56.86 26.92 7.57
C GLY A 4 56.47 25.88 8.63
N SER A 5 56.31 26.30 9.88
CA SER A 5 55.93 25.41 10.98
C SER A 5 54.47 24.92 10.86
N LEU A 6 53.56 25.77 10.36
CA LEU A 6 52.18 25.38 10.14
C LEU A 6 52.06 24.27 9.09
N ARG A 7 52.72 24.44 7.94
CA ARG A 7 52.68 23.47 6.82
C ARG A 7 53.28 22.11 7.22
N GLN A 8 54.39 22.12 7.94
CA GLN A 8 54.99 20.90 8.50
C GLN A 8 54.07 20.21 9.51
N SER A 9 53.36 20.99 10.35
CA SER A 9 52.41 20.43 11.32
C SER A 9 51.19 19.79 10.64
N VAL A 10 50.69 20.36 9.54
CA VAL A 10 49.53 19.81 8.82
C VAL A 10 49.91 18.52 8.09
N GLN A 11 51.08 18.50 7.44
CA GLN A 11 51.56 17.31 6.73
C GLN A 11 51.82 16.13 7.68
N SER A 12 52.38 16.38 8.88
CA SER A 12 52.59 15.31 9.86
C SER A 12 51.26 14.76 10.41
N ARG A 13 50.25 15.61 10.60
CA ARG A 13 48.89 15.21 11.02
C ARG A 13 48.20 14.32 10.00
N ILE A 14 48.23 14.72 8.72
CA ILE A 14 47.65 13.93 7.62
C ILE A 14 48.38 12.59 7.50
N GLY A 15 49.71 12.59 7.56
CA GLY A 15 50.52 11.37 7.49
C GLY A 15 50.19 10.37 8.61
N LEU A 16 50.05 10.84 9.85
CA LEU A 16 49.70 9.98 10.98
C LEU A 16 48.27 9.43 10.87
N CYS A 17 47.32 10.25 10.41
CA CYS A 17 45.95 9.79 10.16
C CYS A 17 45.91 8.68 9.10
N PHE A 18 46.61 8.87 7.98
CA PHE A 18 46.68 7.88 6.90
C PHE A 18 47.33 6.58 7.36
N ARG A 19 48.43 6.64 8.14
CA ARG A 19 49.06 5.44 8.73
C ARG A 19 48.09 4.67 9.62
N ARG A 20 47.23 5.34 10.39
CA ARG A 20 46.20 4.67 11.22
C ARG A 20 45.12 3.99 10.38
N MET A 21 44.66 4.64 9.31
CA MET A 21 43.69 4.05 8.38
C MET A 21 44.28 2.81 7.68
N LEU A 22 45.53 2.91 7.22
CA LEU A 22 46.23 1.78 6.59
C LEU A 22 46.47 0.64 7.58
N ALA A 23 46.84 0.94 8.84
CA ALA A 23 46.95 -0.06 9.89
C ALA A 23 45.63 -0.82 10.10
N ALA A 24 44.52 -0.09 10.18
CA ALA A 24 43.19 -0.68 10.33
C ALA A 24 42.80 -1.55 9.12
N ALA A 25 43.16 -1.13 7.89
CA ALA A 25 42.92 -1.92 6.68
C ALA A 25 43.73 -3.23 6.68
N ILE A 26 45.00 -3.19 7.12
CA ILE A 26 45.85 -4.37 7.27
C ILE A 26 45.25 -5.33 8.30
N ASP A 27 44.87 -4.81 9.48
CA ASP A 27 44.25 -5.61 10.53
C ASP A 27 42.92 -6.24 10.07
N LEU A 28 42.10 -5.49 9.33
CA LEU A 28 40.83 -6.00 8.77
C LEU A 28 41.06 -7.09 7.73
N ALA A 29 42.03 -6.93 6.83
CA ALA A 29 42.38 -7.95 5.84
C ALA A 29 42.88 -9.24 6.52
N LEU A 30 43.71 -9.11 7.55
CA LEU A 30 44.18 -10.26 8.34
C LEU A 30 43.02 -10.96 9.04
N LEU A 31 42.16 -10.21 9.73
CA LEU A 31 40.99 -10.75 10.44
C LEU A 31 40.00 -11.42 9.48
N LEU A 32 39.85 -10.89 8.26
CA LEU A 32 39.02 -11.51 7.22
C LEU A 32 39.60 -12.86 6.79
N VAL A 33 40.91 -12.95 6.55
CA VAL A 33 41.57 -14.23 6.21
C VAL A 33 41.41 -15.24 7.36
N ILE A 34 41.64 -14.81 8.60
CA ILE A 34 41.46 -15.66 9.79
C ILE A 34 40.00 -16.13 9.89
N ALA A 35 39.03 -15.23 9.71
CA ALA A 35 37.62 -15.57 9.75
C ALA A 35 37.24 -16.57 8.64
N VAL A 36 37.66 -16.34 7.39
CA VAL A 36 37.39 -17.26 6.28
C VAL A 36 37.96 -18.64 6.57
N VAL A 37 39.22 -18.73 7.02
CA VAL A 37 39.85 -20.01 7.34
C VAL A 37 39.18 -20.70 8.52
N ALA A 38 38.85 -19.96 9.59
CA ALA A 38 38.22 -20.51 10.79
C ALA A 38 36.77 -20.94 10.56
N PHE A 39 36.02 -20.21 9.73
CA PHE A 39 34.59 -20.47 9.51
C PHE A 39 34.27 -21.23 8.22
N ALA A 40 35.23 -21.41 7.30
CA ALA A 40 35.02 -22.18 6.06
C ALA A 40 34.45 -23.59 6.32
N PRO A 41 34.91 -24.38 7.32
CA PRO A 41 34.31 -25.69 7.58
C PRO A 41 32.84 -25.62 8.02
N ILE A 42 32.49 -24.60 8.81
CA ILE A 42 31.11 -24.38 9.28
C ILE A 42 30.22 -23.96 8.11
N ILE A 43 30.69 -23.02 7.30
CA ILE A 43 29.98 -22.55 6.11
C ILE A 43 29.79 -23.70 5.11
N ALA A 44 30.83 -24.50 4.85
CA ALA A 44 30.75 -25.66 3.97
C ALA A 44 29.78 -26.72 4.51
N SER A 45 29.79 -26.97 5.82
CA SER A 45 28.84 -27.91 6.47
C SER A 45 27.39 -27.43 6.36
N LEU A 46 27.15 -26.14 6.58
CA LEU A 46 25.83 -25.52 6.38
C LEU A 46 25.40 -25.63 4.91
N TRP A 47 26.31 -25.35 3.98
CA TRP A 47 26.02 -25.41 2.55
C TRP A 47 25.68 -26.83 2.09
N LEU A 48 26.45 -27.84 2.53
CA LEU A 48 26.16 -29.25 2.27
C LEU A 48 24.84 -29.70 2.92
N ALA A 49 24.54 -29.25 4.14
CA ALA A 49 23.28 -29.54 4.80
C ALA A 49 22.09 -28.95 4.04
N VAL A 50 22.22 -27.71 3.55
CA VAL A 50 21.19 -27.05 2.73
C VAL A 50 21.01 -27.77 1.39
N PHE A 51 22.10 -28.13 0.70
CA PHE A 51 22.04 -28.79 -0.62
C PHE A 51 21.52 -30.22 -0.55
N GLY A 52 21.99 -31.03 0.39
CA GLY A 52 21.47 -32.40 0.59
C GLY A 52 19.98 -32.42 0.98
N TYR A 53 19.48 -31.33 1.55
CA TYR A 53 18.08 -31.20 1.95
C TYR A 53 17.14 -30.76 0.80
N LEU A 54 17.66 -30.07 -0.22
CA LEU A 54 16.87 -29.75 -1.42
C LEU A 54 16.33 -31.01 -2.11
N GLU A 55 16.94 -32.17 -1.85
CA GLU A 55 16.53 -33.47 -2.40
C GLU A 55 15.50 -34.23 -1.53
N ASN A 56 15.30 -33.90 -0.25
CA ASN A 56 14.42 -34.67 0.67
C ASN A 56 13.57 -33.77 1.60
N PHE A 57 12.42 -33.31 1.11
CA PHE A 57 11.47 -32.45 1.85
C PHE A 57 10.49 -33.29 2.68
N GLY A 58 10.57 -33.26 4.02
CA GLY A 58 9.50 -33.88 4.81
C GLY A 58 9.47 -33.62 6.32
N LEU A 59 10.59 -33.77 7.05
CA LEU A 59 10.50 -33.85 8.52
C LEU A 59 11.52 -33.00 9.31
N LEU A 60 12.49 -32.36 8.65
CA LEU A 60 13.66 -31.77 9.34
C LEU A 60 13.67 -30.23 9.43
N TYR A 61 12.59 -29.54 9.01
CA TYR A 61 12.61 -28.09 8.84
C TYR A 61 12.81 -27.30 10.16
N THR A 62 12.18 -27.71 11.25
CA THR A 62 12.31 -27.02 12.55
C THR A 62 13.71 -27.20 13.15
N VAL A 63 14.22 -28.43 13.17
CA VAL A 63 15.59 -28.73 13.60
C VAL A 63 16.63 -27.98 12.75
N MET A 64 16.35 -27.77 11.46
CA MET A 64 17.24 -27.05 10.55
C MET A 64 17.21 -25.53 10.75
N VAL A 65 16.04 -24.92 10.94
CA VAL A 65 15.95 -23.47 11.23
C VAL A 65 16.65 -23.16 12.56
N ASP A 66 16.38 -23.98 13.58
CA ASP A 66 17.01 -23.82 14.89
C ASP A 66 18.52 -24.09 14.82
N GLY A 67 18.94 -25.11 14.07
CA GLY A 67 20.36 -25.42 13.85
C GLY A 67 21.10 -24.33 13.08
N LEU A 68 20.51 -23.79 12.02
CA LEU A 68 21.09 -22.70 11.23
C LEU A 68 21.15 -21.41 12.04
N LEU A 69 20.13 -21.11 12.83
CA LEU A 69 20.13 -19.99 13.77
C LEU A 69 21.24 -20.15 14.81
N LEU A 70 21.40 -21.34 15.40
CA LEU A 70 22.45 -21.61 16.38
C LEU A 70 23.85 -21.48 15.75
N CYS A 71 24.04 -21.96 14.52
CA CYS A 71 25.29 -21.79 13.77
C CYS A 71 25.58 -20.30 13.49
N LEU A 72 24.58 -19.53 13.07
CA LEU A 72 24.74 -18.09 12.84
C LEU A 72 25.10 -17.36 14.14
N ILE A 73 24.48 -17.72 15.26
CA ILE A 73 24.82 -17.17 16.58
C ILE A 73 26.26 -17.54 16.95
N ALA A 74 26.67 -18.79 16.76
CA ALA A 74 28.03 -19.24 17.06
C ALA A 74 29.10 -18.52 16.22
N VAL A 75 28.88 -18.38 14.91
CA VAL A 75 29.76 -17.63 14.00
C VAL A 75 29.82 -16.16 14.43
N SER A 76 28.69 -15.55 14.76
CA SER A 76 28.63 -14.16 15.21
C SER A 76 29.37 -13.95 16.53
N CYS A 77 29.19 -14.84 17.50
CA CYS A 77 29.89 -14.81 18.79
C CYS A 77 31.41 -14.98 18.62
N ALA A 78 31.84 -15.92 17.78
CA ALA A 78 33.25 -16.15 17.52
C ALA A 78 33.88 -14.97 16.76
N PHE A 79 33.16 -14.36 15.82
CA PHE A 79 33.62 -13.15 15.14
C PHE A 79 33.69 -11.94 16.09
N ALA A 80 32.69 -11.74 16.95
CA ALA A 80 32.72 -10.71 17.99
C ALA A 80 33.88 -10.93 18.96
N PHE A 81 34.14 -12.19 19.35
CA PHE A 81 35.29 -12.55 20.17
C PHE A 81 36.61 -12.22 19.46
N LEU A 82 36.75 -12.53 18.17
CA LEU A 82 37.94 -12.18 17.39
C LEU A 82 38.14 -10.66 17.31
N LEU A 83 37.09 -9.91 16.97
CA LEU A 83 37.13 -8.44 16.90
C LEU A 83 37.46 -7.78 18.24
N PHE A 84 37.06 -8.40 19.35
CA PHE A 84 37.36 -7.91 20.69
C PHE A 84 38.75 -8.34 21.18
N TYR A 85 39.04 -9.64 21.13
CA TYR A 85 40.24 -10.24 21.71
C TYR A 85 41.50 -9.84 20.94
N TYR A 86 41.47 -9.83 19.61
CA TYR A 86 42.61 -9.48 18.77
C TYR A 86 43.24 -8.13 19.15
N PRO A 87 42.52 -6.98 19.11
CA PRO A 87 43.12 -5.71 19.46
C PRO A 87 43.53 -5.64 20.94
N CYS A 88 42.75 -6.22 21.85
CA CYS A 88 43.10 -6.19 23.28
C CYS A 88 44.41 -6.93 23.58
N HIS A 89 44.60 -8.10 22.97
CA HIS A 89 45.78 -8.92 23.18
C HIS A 89 47.02 -8.25 22.60
N PHE A 90 46.98 -7.82 21.34
CA PHE A 90 48.14 -7.22 20.69
C PHE A 90 48.50 -5.84 21.26
N GLU A 91 47.53 -5.00 21.60
CA GLU A 91 47.80 -3.66 22.15
C GLU A 91 48.33 -3.69 23.59
N SER A 92 48.03 -4.75 24.34
CA SER A 92 48.58 -4.96 25.70
C SER A 92 49.88 -5.78 25.74
N SER A 93 50.27 -6.35 24.59
CA SER A 93 51.54 -7.07 24.41
C SER A 93 52.76 -6.12 24.34
N ASP A 94 53.95 -6.69 24.24
CA ASP A 94 55.19 -5.93 24.04
C ASP A 94 55.25 -5.18 22.72
N TRP A 95 54.40 -5.55 21.75
CA TRP A 95 54.28 -4.82 20.48
C TRP A 95 53.59 -3.47 20.67
N GLN A 96 52.81 -3.31 21.75
CA GLN A 96 52.08 -2.09 22.07
C GLN A 96 51.22 -1.62 20.89
N GLY A 97 50.66 -2.54 20.10
CA GLY A 97 49.92 -2.20 18.88
C GLY A 97 49.43 -3.46 18.21
N THR A 98 48.32 -3.35 17.47
CA THR A 98 47.88 -4.40 16.54
C THR A 98 48.93 -4.66 15.47
N LEU A 99 48.87 -5.80 14.78
CA LEU A 99 49.86 -6.13 13.76
C LEU A 99 49.98 -5.03 12.70
N GLY A 100 48.86 -4.50 12.20
CA GLY A 100 48.86 -3.40 11.25
C GLY A 100 49.49 -2.11 11.79
N LYS A 101 49.28 -1.81 13.08
CA LYS A 101 49.93 -0.66 13.75
C LYS A 101 51.43 -0.91 13.89
N TYR A 102 51.83 -2.08 14.34
CA TYR A 102 53.22 -2.47 14.51
C TYR A 102 54.00 -2.40 13.19
N VAL A 103 53.46 -2.96 12.11
CA VAL A 103 54.07 -2.94 10.75
C VAL A 103 54.28 -1.51 10.24
N LEU A 104 53.41 -0.57 10.62
CA LEU A 104 53.52 0.85 10.24
C LEU A 104 54.28 1.71 11.25
N GLY A 105 54.95 1.08 12.23
CA GLY A 105 55.74 1.76 13.26
C GLY A 105 54.89 2.60 14.22
N LEU A 106 53.65 2.19 14.47
CA LEU A 106 52.74 2.83 15.42
C LEU A 106 52.70 2.05 16.73
N ARG A 107 52.85 2.77 17.84
CA ARG A 107 52.73 2.23 19.20
C ARG A 107 51.63 2.93 19.98
N CYS A 108 51.04 2.18 20.91
CA CYS A 108 49.88 2.51 21.71
C CYS A 108 50.31 2.49 23.17
N SER A 109 50.36 3.66 23.78
CA SER A 109 50.74 3.80 25.19
C SER A 109 49.60 4.44 25.97
N SER A 110 49.64 4.33 27.29
CA SER A 110 48.86 5.20 28.16
C SER A 110 49.27 6.68 27.98
N VAL A 111 48.48 7.60 28.53
CA VAL A 111 48.86 9.02 28.60
C VAL A 111 50.20 9.23 29.34
N SER A 112 50.53 8.36 30.30
CA SER A 112 51.80 8.36 31.03
C SER A 112 52.97 7.73 30.25
N GLY A 113 52.74 7.27 29.02
CA GLY A 113 53.76 6.61 28.19
C GLY A 113 54.02 5.15 28.55
N GLN A 114 53.25 4.58 29.47
CA GLN A 114 53.37 3.18 29.88
C GLN A 114 52.66 2.24 28.90
N ARG A 115 53.05 0.96 28.90
CA ARG A 115 52.34 -0.11 28.17
C ARG A 115 50.89 -0.15 28.63
N GLN A 116 49.95 -0.30 27.69
CA GLN A 116 48.54 -0.46 28.06
C GLN A 116 48.33 -1.81 28.75
N THR A 117 47.52 -1.82 29.80
CA THR A 117 47.04 -3.09 30.36
C THR A 117 45.92 -3.65 29.48
N PHE A 118 45.67 -4.96 29.54
CA PHE A 118 44.58 -5.59 28.81
C PHE A 118 43.23 -4.90 29.08
N GLY A 119 42.95 -4.54 30.34
CA GLY A 119 41.73 -3.81 30.71
C GLY A 119 41.62 -2.41 30.08
N GLN A 120 42.74 -1.70 29.90
CA GLN A 120 42.76 -0.41 29.21
C GLN A 120 42.50 -0.57 27.71
N ALA A 121 43.10 -1.59 27.07
CA ALA A 121 42.84 -1.92 25.68
C ALA A 121 41.39 -2.38 25.45
N ALA A 122 40.85 -3.23 26.35
CA ALA A 122 39.45 -3.66 26.34
C ALA A 122 38.46 -2.50 26.46
N ARG A 123 38.72 -1.57 27.39
CA ARG A 123 37.90 -0.36 27.53
C ARG A 123 37.89 0.45 26.23
N HIS A 124 39.03 0.60 25.55
CA HIS A 124 39.09 1.28 24.27
C HIS A 124 38.22 0.59 23.21
N VAL A 125 38.39 -0.74 23.05
CA VAL A 125 37.67 -1.54 22.05
C VAL A 125 36.17 -1.53 22.29
N LEU A 126 35.70 -1.49 23.55
CA LEU A 126 34.28 -1.36 23.89
C LEU A 126 33.73 0.06 23.71
N LEU A 127 34.54 1.10 23.95
CA LEU A 127 34.12 2.49 23.78
C LEU A 127 33.96 2.89 22.31
N GLN A 128 34.83 2.37 21.44
CA GLN A 128 34.81 2.69 20.01
C GLN A 128 33.44 2.49 19.33
N PRO A 129 32.77 1.31 19.42
CA PRO A 129 31.46 1.09 18.82
C PRO A 129 30.35 1.93 19.48
N LEU A 130 30.46 2.22 20.78
CA LEU A 130 29.47 3.04 21.49
C LEU A 130 29.54 4.51 21.05
N ILE A 131 30.75 5.06 20.94
CA ILE A 131 30.99 6.41 20.42
C ILE A 131 30.53 6.48 18.95
N PHE A 132 30.83 5.44 18.17
CA PHE A 132 30.38 5.34 16.80
C PHE A 132 28.84 5.33 16.69
N ALA A 133 28.14 4.47 17.45
CA ALA A 133 26.69 4.42 17.47
C ALA A 133 26.04 5.74 17.89
N LEU A 134 26.63 6.45 18.85
CA LEU A 134 26.20 7.78 19.27
C LEU A 134 26.35 8.80 18.13
N LEU A 135 27.49 8.81 17.43
CA LEU A 135 27.72 9.72 16.30
C LEU A 135 26.75 9.45 15.14
N VAL A 136 26.53 8.18 14.80
CA VAL A 136 25.54 7.78 13.76
C VAL A 136 24.15 8.24 14.17
N SER A 137 23.77 8.04 15.43
CA SER A 137 22.46 8.46 15.94
C SER A 137 22.29 9.98 15.87
N ILE A 138 23.32 10.78 16.17
CA ILE A 138 23.30 12.24 16.02
C ILE A 138 23.15 12.64 14.54
N VAL A 139 23.89 12.01 13.62
CA VAL A 139 23.79 12.30 12.19
C VAL A 139 22.41 11.95 11.65
N LEU A 140 21.87 10.77 11.98
CA LEU A 140 20.52 10.37 11.61
C LEU A 140 19.47 11.31 12.19
N LEU A 141 19.64 11.77 13.44
CA LEU A 141 18.76 12.75 14.05
C LEU A 141 18.78 14.09 13.28
N ILE A 142 19.96 14.58 12.92
CA ILE A 142 20.12 15.81 12.11
C ILE A 142 19.45 15.65 10.75
N MET A 143 19.68 14.52 10.06
CA MET A 143 19.07 14.23 8.76
C MET A 143 17.54 14.12 8.87
N SER A 144 17.02 13.48 9.92
CA SER A 144 15.58 13.34 10.16
C SER A 144 14.89 14.67 10.47
N GLY A 145 15.60 15.60 11.14
CA GLY A 145 15.13 16.96 11.36
C GLY A 145 14.99 17.74 10.05
N THR A 146 15.95 17.59 9.13
CA THR A 146 15.93 18.26 7.83
C THR A 146 14.88 17.70 6.86
N SER A 147 14.54 16.41 6.93
CA SER A 147 13.56 15.80 6.03
C SER A 147 12.11 16.19 6.33
N SER A 148 11.81 16.63 7.56
CA SER A 148 10.45 17.04 7.95
C SER A 148 9.94 18.30 7.21
N GLN A 149 10.82 19.03 6.52
CA GLN A 149 10.46 20.21 5.72
C GLN A 149 10.45 19.97 4.20
N LEU A 150 10.82 18.78 3.73
CA LEU A 150 11.12 18.55 2.31
C LEU A 150 10.13 17.64 1.56
N VAL A 151 9.11 17.11 2.23
CA VAL A 151 8.08 16.29 1.56
C VAL A 151 6.71 16.79 1.94
N SER A 152 6.12 17.60 1.07
CA SER A 152 4.81 18.22 1.29
C SER A 152 3.68 17.49 0.56
N SER A 153 4.01 16.60 -0.39
CA SER A 153 3.01 15.90 -1.20
C SER A 153 3.18 14.37 -1.25
N PRO A 154 2.07 13.60 -1.37
CA PRO A 154 2.11 12.16 -1.59
C PRO A 154 2.86 11.73 -2.86
N ALA A 155 2.95 12.61 -3.87
CA ALA A 155 3.67 12.35 -5.12
C ALA A 155 5.19 12.37 -4.92
N GLU A 156 5.72 13.31 -4.12
CA GLU A 156 7.12 13.37 -3.73
C GLU A 156 7.52 12.16 -2.87
N LEU A 157 6.63 11.71 -1.99
CA LEU A 157 6.84 10.51 -1.18
C LEU A 157 6.93 9.24 -2.05
N LYS A 158 6.13 9.18 -3.13
CA LYS A 158 6.15 8.08 -4.12
C LYS A 158 7.43 8.11 -4.98
N ALA A 159 7.89 9.30 -5.37
CA ALA A 159 9.16 9.49 -6.09
C ALA A 159 10.38 9.14 -5.22
N PHE A 160 10.34 9.50 -3.93
CA PHE A 160 11.38 9.15 -2.96
C PHE A 160 11.46 7.63 -2.77
N GLY A 161 10.32 6.95 -2.59
CA GLY A 161 10.26 5.48 -2.46
C GLY A 161 10.79 4.73 -3.69
N ALA A 162 10.59 5.30 -4.89
CA ALA A 162 11.11 4.72 -6.14
C ALA A 162 12.63 4.88 -6.33
N ALA A 163 13.27 5.84 -5.64
CA ALA A 163 14.71 6.07 -5.73
C ALA A 163 15.55 5.15 -4.83
N VAL A 164 14.98 4.66 -3.73
CA VAL A 164 15.67 3.83 -2.70
C VAL A 164 16.35 2.57 -3.27
N PRO A 165 15.77 1.81 -4.22
CA PRO A 165 16.41 0.59 -4.72
C PRO A 165 17.69 0.83 -5.55
N SER A 166 17.91 2.05 -6.06
CA SER A 166 19.08 2.39 -6.89
C SER A 166 20.35 2.71 -6.07
N MET A 167 20.26 2.76 -4.74
CA MET A 167 21.35 3.16 -3.83
C MET A 167 22.28 2.02 -3.39
N GLN A 168 22.44 0.96 -4.19
CA GLN A 168 23.35 -0.15 -3.84
C GLN A 168 24.83 0.30 -3.78
N GLY A 169 25.24 1.23 -4.64
CA GLY A 169 26.58 1.84 -4.57
C GLY A 169 26.77 2.75 -3.35
N GLU A 170 25.73 3.50 -2.98
CA GLU A 170 25.78 4.44 -1.87
C GLU A 170 25.83 3.74 -0.51
N THR A 171 25.25 2.55 -0.40
CA THR A 171 25.31 1.74 0.84
C THR A 171 26.76 1.34 1.16
N VAL A 172 27.55 0.99 0.14
CA VAL A 172 28.98 0.67 0.29
C VAL A 172 29.78 1.91 0.70
N PHE A 173 29.52 3.06 0.07
CA PHE A 173 30.17 4.33 0.44
C PHE A 173 29.80 4.80 1.84
N LEU A 174 28.54 4.60 2.26
CA LEU A 174 28.10 4.87 3.62
C LEU A 174 28.81 3.95 4.60
N VAL A 175 28.81 2.64 4.39
CA VAL A 175 29.51 1.69 5.29
C VAL A 175 31.01 1.99 5.38
N LEU A 176 31.68 2.27 4.26
CA LEU A 176 33.09 2.68 4.24
C LEU A 176 33.32 4.02 4.93
N GLY A 177 32.52 5.03 4.62
CA GLY A 177 32.57 6.35 5.28
C GLY A 177 32.36 6.22 6.78
N PHE A 178 31.45 5.35 7.21
CA PHE A 178 31.16 5.04 8.60
C PHE A 178 32.32 4.32 9.30
N LEU A 179 32.92 3.31 8.67
CA LEU A 179 34.10 2.61 9.23
C LEU A 179 35.32 3.53 9.35
N LEU A 180 35.46 4.50 8.43
CA LEU A 180 36.58 5.44 8.41
C LEU A 180 36.35 6.70 9.26
N ALA A 181 35.10 7.04 9.59
CA ALA A 181 34.75 8.24 10.35
C ALA A 181 35.51 8.40 11.68
N PRO A 182 35.67 7.36 12.53
CA PRO A 182 36.45 7.48 13.77
C PRO A 182 37.91 7.89 13.54
N TYR A 183 38.49 7.50 12.41
CA TYR A 183 39.87 7.82 12.02
C TYR A 183 39.97 9.23 11.42
N LEU A 184 39.01 9.63 10.59
CA LEU A 184 38.95 11.01 10.06
C LEU A 184 38.78 12.04 11.18
N MET A 185 38.03 11.70 12.23
CA MET A 185 37.88 12.55 13.42
C MET A 185 39.20 12.79 14.15
N ALA A 186 40.21 11.92 13.99
CA ALA A 186 41.53 12.15 14.56
C ALA A 186 42.15 13.45 14.03
N LEU A 187 41.90 13.82 12.76
CA LEU A 187 42.38 15.08 12.15
C LEU A 187 41.88 16.33 12.88
N LEU A 188 40.72 16.24 13.54
CA LEU A 188 40.09 17.34 14.24
C LEU A 188 40.56 17.47 15.69
N THR A 189 41.33 16.49 16.20
CA THR A 189 41.82 16.53 17.58
C THR A 189 43.22 17.15 17.67
N PRO A 190 43.53 17.90 18.75
CA PRO A 190 44.84 18.55 18.91
C PRO A 190 46.04 17.60 18.92
N ARG A 191 45.81 16.29 19.14
CA ARG A 191 46.84 15.26 19.30
C ARG A 191 46.76 14.14 18.24
N ASN A 192 45.98 14.34 17.18
CA ASN A 192 45.69 13.31 16.17
C ASN A 192 45.20 11.99 16.76
N GLN A 193 44.47 12.04 17.88
CA GLN A 193 43.92 10.87 18.55
C GLN A 193 42.45 10.73 18.19
N THR A 194 41.93 9.51 18.08
CA THR A 194 40.48 9.33 17.94
C THR A 194 39.79 9.75 19.24
N LEU A 195 38.49 10.03 19.19
CA LEU A 195 37.73 10.33 20.41
C LEU A 195 37.76 9.14 21.39
N ALA A 196 37.75 7.91 20.86
CA ALA A 196 37.90 6.68 21.64
C ALA A 196 39.28 6.60 22.33
N ASP A 197 40.35 6.96 21.62
CA ASP A 197 41.70 7.04 22.21
C ASP A 197 41.73 8.00 23.41
N LEU A 198 41.16 9.20 23.25
CA LEU A 198 41.12 10.22 24.30
C LEU A 198 40.33 9.77 25.52
N MET A 199 39.14 9.16 25.31
CA MET A 199 38.28 8.67 26.39
C MET A 199 38.86 7.45 27.10
N ALA A 200 39.68 6.65 26.41
CA ALA A 200 40.38 5.50 26.98
C ALA A 200 41.71 5.87 27.65
N GLY A 201 42.14 7.14 27.60
CA GLY A 201 43.44 7.56 28.11
C GLY A 201 44.60 6.94 27.32
N ARG A 202 44.42 6.79 26.01
CA ARG A 202 45.33 6.14 25.08
C ARG A 202 45.99 7.18 24.17
N LEU A 203 47.26 6.92 23.84
CA LEU A 203 48.00 7.68 22.84
C LEU A 203 48.56 6.71 21.80
N VAL A 204 48.26 6.93 20.53
CA VAL A 204 48.92 6.25 19.41
C VAL A 204 49.93 7.20 18.77
N ARG A 205 51.20 6.79 18.73
CA ARG A 205 52.36 7.59 18.26
C ARG A 205 53.20 6.78 17.28
N ALA A 206 53.92 7.46 16.39
CA ALA A 206 54.98 6.84 15.59
C ALA A 206 56.22 6.57 16.47
N GLU A 207 56.90 5.47 16.20
CA GLU A 207 58.08 5.01 16.96
C GLU A 207 59.28 5.97 16.87
N ASP A 208 59.33 6.80 15.82
CA ASP A 208 60.45 7.66 15.44
C ASP A 208 60.85 8.76 16.46
N GLY A 209 60.27 8.76 17.67
CA GLY A 209 60.79 9.45 18.86
C GLY A 209 60.82 10.99 18.83
N ARG A 210 60.48 11.62 17.71
CA ARG A 210 60.60 13.09 17.51
C ARG A 210 59.50 13.93 18.16
N ASP A 211 58.44 13.31 18.68
CA ASP A 211 57.36 14.00 19.39
C ASP A 211 57.51 13.88 20.91
N ARG A 212 58.55 14.52 21.48
CA ARG A 212 58.60 14.78 22.93
C ARG A 212 57.59 15.88 23.27
N LEU A 213 56.42 15.47 23.75
CA LEU A 213 55.37 16.36 24.27
C LEU A 213 55.87 17.14 25.50
N SER A 214 55.68 18.45 25.49
CA SER A 214 55.74 19.29 26.69
C SER A 214 54.62 18.87 27.66
N SER A 215 54.98 18.47 28.87
CA SER A 215 54.16 17.75 29.85
C SER A 215 52.95 18.47 30.45
N ASN A 216 52.60 19.70 30.02
CA ASN A 216 51.74 20.58 30.83
C ASN A 216 50.27 20.70 30.38
N ALA A 217 49.83 20.02 29.32
CA ALA A 217 48.41 20.01 28.95
C ALA A 217 47.66 18.86 29.63
N SER A 218 46.90 19.17 30.69
CA SER A 218 46.09 18.21 31.43
C SER A 218 44.98 17.61 30.54
N LEU A 219 44.74 16.30 30.66
CA LEU A 219 43.72 15.57 29.90
C LEU A 219 42.33 16.22 30.02
N ASN A 220 42.03 16.75 31.20
CA ASN A 220 40.76 17.42 31.51
C ASN A 220 40.57 18.72 30.71
N GLY A 221 41.63 19.51 30.49
CA GLY A 221 41.56 20.72 29.66
C GLY A 221 41.23 20.40 28.20
N LEU A 222 41.88 19.36 27.66
CA LEU A 222 41.66 18.92 26.27
C LEU A 222 40.27 18.32 26.04
N LEU A 223 39.78 17.51 26.98
CA LEU A 223 38.44 16.92 26.89
C LEU A 223 37.36 18.01 26.99
N ARG A 224 37.55 18.99 27.88
CA ARG A 224 36.64 20.13 28.07
C ARG A 224 36.54 21.00 26.82
N ASP A 225 37.67 21.39 26.22
CA ASP A 225 37.67 22.24 25.03
C ASP A 225 37.04 21.55 23.81
N TYR A 226 37.24 20.24 23.68
CA TYR A 226 36.62 19.45 22.62
C TYR A 226 35.11 19.28 22.82
N LEU A 227 34.68 18.93 24.04
CA LEU A 227 33.26 18.81 24.39
C LEU A 227 32.56 20.16 24.23
N LEU A 228 33.17 21.28 24.62
CA LEU A 228 32.60 22.62 24.44
C LEU A 228 32.39 22.97 22.95
N LYS A 229 33.35 22.62 22.08
CA LYS A 229 33.19 22.81 20.63
C LYS A 229 32.09 21.91 20.06
N LEU A 230 32.04 20.64 20.46
CA LEU A 230 31.01 19.70 20.05
C LEU A 230 29.61 20.13 20.52
N PHE A 231 29.47 20.55 21.79
CA PHE A 231 28.21 21.01 22.37
C PHE A 231 27.77 22.37 21.81
N SER A 232 28.70 23.27 21.46
CA SER A 232 28.37 24.53 20.78
C SER A 232 27.74 24.31 19.40
N SER A 233 27.99 23.16 18.76
CA SER A 233 27.35 22.75 17.50
C SER A 233 26.01 22.02 17.69
N ILE A 234 25.63 21.66 18.92
CA ILE A 234 24.48 20.77 19.24
C ILE A 234 23.37 21.50 20.04
N ALA A 235 23.51 22.80 20.32
CA ALA A 235 22.64 23.57 21.24
C ALA A 235 21.19 23.86 20.76
N LEU A 236 20.48 22.90 20.17
CA LEU A 236 19.09 23.03 19.69
C LEU A 236 18.17 21.83 20.02
N LEU A 237 18.46 20.99 21.02
CA LEU A 237 17.61 19.82 21.36
C LEU A 237 16.88 19.94 22.72
N PRO A 238 15.58 19.55 22.80
CA PRO A 238 14.77 19.68 24.01
C PRO A 238 15.05 18.59 25.05
N SER A 239 14.86 18.95 26.33
CA SER A 239 15.37 18.28 27.54
C SER A 239 14.66 17.00 28.01
N ASN A 240 13.71 16.44 27.25
CA ASN A 240 12.75 15.46 27.80
C ASN A 240 13.08 13.96 27.59
N ILE A 241 14.26 13.59 27.08
CA ILE A 241 14.53 12.20 26.64
C ILE A 241 15.19 11.30 27.71
N TRP A 242 15.59 11.80 28.88
CA TRP A 242 16.57 11.10 29.74
C TRP A 242 16.03 10.35 30.98
N LYS A 243 14.80 9.79 30.96
CA LYS A 243 14.16 9.23 32.19
C LYS A 243 13.99 7.70 32.31
N CYS A 244 14.68 6.85 31.54
CA CYS A 244 14.57 5.39 31.71
C CYS A 244 15.91 4.72 32.10
N LYS A 245 15.96 4.11 33.30
CA LYS A 245 17.07 3.26 33.77
C LYS A 245 16.87 1.82 33.28
N GLY A 246 17.85 1.27 32.55
CA GLY A 246 17.89 -0.15 32.12
C GLY A 246 17.87 -0.39 30.61
N ALA A 247 17.38 0.57 29.82
CA ALA A 247 17.36 0.49 28.35
C ALA A 247 18.73 0.41 27.62
N PRO A 248 19.85 0.99 28.12
CA PRO A 248 21.08 1.09 27.33
C PRO A 248 21.73 -0.25 26.97
N VAL A 249 21.64 -1.26 27.85
CA VAL A 249 22.35 -2.53 27.66
C VAL A 249 21.65 -3.43 26.63
N LEU A 250 20.31 -3.47 26.65
CA LEU A 250 19.51 -4.18 25.66
C LEU A 250 19.50 -3.46 24.31
N LEU A 251 19.52 -2.12 24.30
CA LEU A 251 19.62 -1.33 23.07
C LEU A 251 20.98 -1.53 22.39
N VAL A 252 22.07 -1.62 23.16
CA VAL A 252 23.41 -1.89 22.62
C VAL A 252 23.52 -3.29 22.02
N LEU A 253 22.93 -4.32 22.67
CA LEU A 253 22.90 -5.68 22.10
C LEU A 253 22.01 -5.77 20.84
N ALA A 254 20.87 -5.07 20.82
CA ALA A 254 19.99 -5.00 19.66
C ALA A 254 20.62 -4.25 18.47
N LEU A 255 21.32 -3.14 18.73
CA LEU A 255 22.02 -2.35 17.71
C LEU A 255 23.25 -3.06 17.13
N TRP A 256 23.84 -4.01 17.86
CA TRP A 256 24.92 -4.85 17.36
C TRP A 256 24.45 -6.00 16.47
N ALA A 257 23.34 -6.64 16.82
CA ALA A 257 22.80 -7.75 16.04
C ALA A 257 22.24 -7.27 14.69
N PHE A 258 21.50 -6.15 14.69
CA PHE A 258 20.63 -5.73 13.58
C PHE A 258 21.34 -5.53 12.22
N PRO A 259 22.49 -4.84 12.10
CA PRO A 259 23.14 -4.64 10.81
C PRO A 259 23.70 -5.95 10.23
N LEU A 260 24.17 -6.86 11.08
CA LEU A 260 24.74 -8.14 10.68
C LEU A 260 23.65 -9.12 10.22
N THR A 261 22.52 -9.20 10.92
CA THR A 261 21.37 -10.03 10.49
C THR A 261 20.74 -9.52 9.21
N VAL A 262 20.68 -8.20 9.01
CA VAL A 262 20.13 -7.60 7.77
C VAL A 262 21.04 -7.87 6.56
N CYS A 263 22.37 -7.76 6.73
CA CYS A 263 23.30 -8.08 5.64
C CYS A 263 23.30 -9.58 5.29
N ILE A 264 23.22 -10.47 6.28
CA ILE A 264 23.20 -11.93 6.04
C ILE A 264 21.87 -12.37 5.42
N SER A 265 20.72 -11.81 5.86
CA SER A 265 19.42 -12.16 5.28
C SER A 265 19.26 -11.64 3.84
N ALA A 266 19.77 -10.45 3.53
CA ALA A 266 19.73 -9.88 2.19
C ALA A 266 20.61 -10.64 1.19
N LEU A 267 21.79 -11.11 1.61
CA LEU A 267 22.73 -11.82 0.73
C LEU A 267 22.33 -13.28 0.44
N PHE A 268 21.67 -13.97 1.38
CA PHE A 268 21.44 -15.42 1.25
C PHE A 268 19.97 -15.83 1.08
N THR A 269 19.03 -15.14 1.73
CA THR A 269 17.63 -15.59 1.72
C THR A 269 16.89 -15.16 0.45
N PHE A 270 17.21 -13.99 -0.08
CA PHE A 270 16.54 -13.42 -1.25
C PHE A 270 16.85 -14.15 -2.57
N PRO A 271 18.12 -14.51 -2.90
CA PRO A 271 18.43 -15.23 -4.13
C PRO A 271 17.86 -16.66 -4.17
N VAL A 272 17.79 -17.34 -3.02
CA VAL A 272 17.27 -18.71 -2.91
C VAL A 272 15.75 -18.76 -3.15
N CYS A 273 15.01 -17.78 -2.61
CA CYS A 273 13.57 -17.66 -2.88
C CYS A 273 13.30 -17.34 -4.36
N MET A 274 14.08 -16.44 -4.96
CA MET A 274 13.93 -16.07 -6.37
C MET A 274 14.26 -17.23 -7.32
N PHE A 275 15.33 -17.99 -7.05
CA PHE A 275 15.69 -19.18 -7.82
C PHE A 275 14.58 -20.25 -7.80
N LYS A 276 13.90 -20.42 -6.66
CA LYS A 276 12.82 -21.42 -6.52
C LYS A 276 11.52 -21.01 -7.23
N VAL A 277 11.21 -19.70 -7.25
CA VAL A 277 10.11 -19.15 -8.06
C VAL A 277 10.39 -19.37 -9.55
N GLU A 278 11.62 -19.13 -10.00
CA GLU A 278 12.02 -19.34 -11.40
C GLU A 278 11.91 -20.83 -11.82
N GLN A 279 12.30 -21.76 -10.95
CA GLN A 279 12.14 -23.20 -11.20
C GLN A 279 10.67 -23.62 -11.31
N LEU A 280 9.78 -23.06 -10.47
CA LEU A 280 8.34 -23.34 -10.55
C LEU A 280 7.70 -22.75 -11.81
N VAL A 281 8.13 -21.56 -12.25
CA VAL A 281 7.69 -20.95 -13.51
C VAL A 281 8.14 -21.79 -14.72
N ARG A 282 9.41 -22.24 -14.74
CA ARG A 282 9.90 -23.15 -15.79
C ARG A 282 9.17 -24.49 -15.79
N ALA A 283 8.82 -25.03 -14.61
CA ALA A 283 8.04 -26.25 -14.51
C ALA A 283 6.61 -26.08 -15.03
N ALA A 284 6.00 -24.89 -14.86
CA ALA A 284 4.66 -24.60 -15.39
C ALA A 284 4.62 -24.60 -16.92
N ASP A 285 5.70 -24.11 -17.55
CA ASP A 285 5.83 -23.97 -19.00
C ASP A 285 6.05 -25.33 -19.72
N LEU A 286 6.48 -26.36 -18.98
CA LEU A 286 6.69 -27.70 -19.53
C LEU A 286 5.35 -28.42 -19.78
N ASN A 287 5.05 -28.68 -21.06
CA ASN A 287 3.89 -29.47 -21.52
C ASN A 287 3.89 -30.95 -21.09
N SER A 288 4.96 -31.43 -20.46
CA SER A 288 5.12 -32.83 -20.06
C SER A 288 4.52 -33.19 -18.69
N LEU A 289 4.04 -32.22 -17.91
CA LEU A 289 3.38 -32.51 -16.64
C LEU A 289 1.97 -33.07 -16.89
N ARG A 290 1.67 -34.25 -16.31
CA ARG A 290 0.30 -34.81 -16.29
C ARG A 290 -0.69 -33.75 -15.80
N GLU A 291 -1.85 -33.65 -16.45
CA GLU A 291 -2.90 -32.64 -16.18
C GLU A 291 -3.23 -32.48 -14.70
N TYR A 292 -3.22 -33.58 -13.94
CA TYR A 292 -3.47 -33.59 -12.49
C TYR A 292 -2.51 -32.68 -11.69
N ASN A 293 -1.24 -32.60 -12.08
CA ASN A 293 -0.22 -31.80 -11.39
C ASN A 293 -0.20 -30.33 -11.83
N ARG A 294 -0.66 -30.03 -13.06
CA ARG A 294 -0.65 -28.65 -13.59
C ARG A 294 -1.57 -27.72 -12.81
N GLY A 295 -2.81 -28.13 -12.53
CA GLY A 295 -3.76 -27.30 -11.76
C GLY A 295 -3.27 -26.96 -10.35
N SER A 296 -2.66 -27.93 -9.65
CA SER A 296 -2.07 -27.71 -8.32
C SER A 296 -0.82 -26.82 -8.37
N LEU A 297 -0.02 -26.91 -9.44
CA LEU A 297 1.15 -26.08 -9.62
C LEU A 297 0.77 -24.60 -9.83
N PHE A 298 -0.24 -24.32 -10.66
CA PHE A 298 -0.74 -22.97 -10.88
C PHE A 298 -1.36 -22.35 -9.62
N SER A 299 -2.05 -23.14 -8.78
CA SER A 299 -2.57 -22.64 -7.50
C SER A 299 -1.46 -22.34 -6.50
N ARG A 300 -0.37 -23.12 -6.49
CA ARG A 300 0.81 -22.85 -5.67
C ARG A 300 1.57 -21.61 -6.14
N LEU A 301 1.68 -21.41 -7.45
CA LEU A 301 2.27 -20.20 -8.02
C LEU A 301 1.46 -18.96 -7.61
N ASP A 302 0.13 -19.00 -7.74
CA ASP A 302 -0.74 -17.91 -7.30
C ASP A 302 -0.53 -17.54 -5.82
N LEU A 303 -0.52 -18.54 -4.93
CA LEU A 303 -0.28 -18.36 -3.50
C LEU A 303 1.10 -17.75 -3.20
N ILE A 304 2.15 -18.25 -3.86
CA ILE A 304 3.52 -17.76 -3.67
C ILE A 304 3.62 -16.30 -4.11
N TYR A 305 3.04 -15.94 -5.25
CA TYR A 305 3.00 -14.55 -5.70
C TYR A 305 2.14 -13.69 -4.78
N GLY A 306 0.99 -14.18 -4.31
CA GLY A 306 0.14 -13.49 -3.34
C GLY A 306 0.86 -13.14 -2.03
N LEU A 307 1.74 -14.02 -1.55
CA LEU A 307 2.55 -13.78 -0.34
C LEU A 307 3.75 -12.85 -0.59
N LEU A 308 4.37 -12.93 -1.77
CA LEU A 308 5.59 -12.18 -2.09
C LEU A 308 5.34 -10.77 -2.65
N SER A 309 4.17 -10.50 -3.23
CA SER A 309 4.01 -9.34 -4.13
C SER A 309 2.83 -8.42 -3.81
N LYS A 310 2.58 -8.10 -2.53
CA LYS A 310 1.51 -7.17 -2.13
C LYS A 310 1.53 -5.84 -2.91
N ASP A 311 2.69 -5.42 -3.41
CA ASP A 311 2.90 -4.11 -4.05
C ASP A 311 3.24 -4.15 -5.57
N PHE A 312 3.17 -5.31 -6.24
CA PHE A 312 3.54 -5.41 -7.66
C PHE A 312 2.32 -5.35 -8.57
N GLU A 313 2.14 -4.26 -9.35
CA GLU A 313 1.02 -4.08 -10.28
C GLU A 313 0.92 -5.19 -11.34
N GLY A 314 2.06 -5.77 -11.76
CA GLY A 314 2.07 -6.93 -12.68
C GLY A 314 1.61 -8.25 -12.07
N SER A 315 1.46 -8.34 -10.74
CA SER A 315 1.09 -9.59 -10.06
C SER A 315 -0.38 -9.96 -10.25
N ALA A 316 -1.28 -8.99 -10.41
CA ALA A 316 -2.72 -9.26 -10.49
C ALA A 316 -3.08 -9.96 -11.81
N GLU A 317 -2.52 -9.50 -12.94
CA GLU A 317 -2.76 -10.11 -14.24
C GLU A 317 -2.18 -11.53 -14.31
N PHE A 318 -0.95 -11.73 -13.82
CA PHE A 318 -0.32 -13.05 -13.79
C PHE A 318 -1.13 -14.03 -12.94
N ARG A 319 -1.51 -13.63 -11.71
CA ARG A 319 -2.36 -14.43 -10.83
C ARG A 319 -3.69 -14.80 -11.48
N ARG A 320 -4.32 -13.84 -12.17
CA ARG A 320 -5.55 -14.09 -12.93
C ARG A 320 -5.35 -15.14 -14.02
N ARG A 321 -4.28 -15.06 -14.81
CA ARG A 321 -3.95 -16.07 -15.85
C ARG A 321 -3.72 -17.45 -15.24
N CYS A 322 -3.02 -17.53 -14.11
CA CYS A 322 -2.79 -18.79 -13.39
C CYS A 322 -4.12 -19.41 -12.91
N LEU A 323 -5.00 -18.62 -12.27
CA LEU A 323 -6.28 -19.11 -11.79
C LEU A 323 -7.25 -19.46 -12.92
N SER A 324 -7.33 -18.66 -13.99
CA SER A 324 -8.14 -18.99 -15.15
C SER A 324 -7.68 -20.29 -15.81
N THR A 325 -6.36 -20.54 -15.87
CA THR A 325 -5.81 -21.81 -16.35
C THR A 325 -6.16 -22.96 -15.40
N ALA A 326 -6.06 -22.76 -14.09
CA ALA A 326 -6.45 -23.76 -13.10
C ALA A 326 -7.95 -24.11 -13.17
N ILE A 327 -8.83 -23.12 -13.36
CA ILE A 327 -10.27 -23.31 -13.55
C ILE A 327 -10.56 -24.05 -14.87
N MET A 328 -9.88 -23.70 -15.95
CA MET A 328 -10.03 -24.41 -17.22
C MET A 328 -9.64 -25.89 -17.09
N LEU A 329 -8.60 -26.19 -16.31
CA LEU A 329 -8.12 -27.56 -16.10
C LEU A 329 -9.00 -28.36 -15.13
N LYS A 330 -9.56 -27.71 -14.10
CA LYS A 330 -10.40 -28.34 -13.05
C LYS A 330 -11.53 -27.41 -12.63
N PRO A 331 -12.57 -27.27 -13.46
CA PRO A 331 -13.65 -26.31 -13.22
C PRO A 331 -14.52 -26.65 -12.01
N GLU A 332 -14.48 -27.90 -11.54
CA GLU A 332 -15.21 -28.38 -10.38
C GLU A 332 -14.65 -27.84 -9.06
N VAL A 333 -13.38 -27.46 -8.96
CA VAL A 333 -12.75 -27.04 -7.70
C VAL A 333 -13.21 -25.64 -7.32
N TYR A 334 -14.11 -25.55 -6.32
CA TYR A 334 -14.70 -24.28 -5.89
C TYR A 334 -13.66 -23.24 -5.43
N PHE A 335 -12.54 -23.71 -4.86
CA PHE A 335 -11.48 -22.86 -4.33
C PHE A 335 -10.84 -21.98 -5.40
N TYR A 336 -10.70 -22.45 -6.65
CA TYR A 336 -10.13 -21.62 -7.72
C TYR A 336 -11.04 -20.46 -8.08
N TRP A 337 -12.35 -20.69 -8.11
CA TRP A 337 -13.36 -19.65 -8.32
C TRP A 337 -13.38 -18.63 -7.17
N TYR A 338 -13.19 -19.08 -5.93
CA TYR A 338 -13.08 -18.20 -4.77
C TYR A 338 -11.93 -17.20 -4.88
N TRP A 339 -10.71 -17.67 -5.22
CA TRP A 339 -9.55 -16.78 -5.34
C TRP A 339 -9.64 -15.87 -6.55
N GLN A 340 -10.21 -16.33 -7.67
CA GLN A 340 -10.43 -15.45 -8.81
C GLN A 340 -11.40 -14.32 -8.44
N ALA A 341 -12.45 -14.63 -7.68
CA ALA A 341 -13.39 -13.64 -7.18
C ALA A 341 -12.70 -12.60 -6.27
N GLN A 342 -11.74 -13.01 -5.44
CA GLN A 342 -10.94 -12.07 -4.65
C GLN A 342 -10.08 -11.13 -5.50
N ILE A 343 -9.46 -11.64 -6.57
CA ILE A 343 -8.69 -10.80 -7.49
C ILE A 343 -9.61 -9.78 -8.15
N HIS A 344 -10.77 -10.19 -8.66
CA HIS A 344 -11.73 -9.26 -9.25
C HIS A 344 -12.29 -8.25 -8.25
N TYR A 345 -12.51 -8.66 -7.00
CA TYR A 345 -12.89 -7.73 -5.94
C TYR A 345 -11.81 -6.67 -5.68
N ALA A 346 -10.54 -7.08 -5.57
CA ALA A 346 -9.41 -6.18 -5.38
C ALA A 346 -9.24 -5.18 -6.55
N GLU A 347 -9.57 -5.63 -7.77
CA GLU A 347 -9.57 -4.82 -9.00
C GLU A 347 -10.84 -3.96 -9.18
N LYS A 348 -11.78 -4.00 -8.22
CA LYS A 348 -13.08 -3.31 -8.27
C LYS A 348 -13.98 -3.77 -9.42
N ARG A 349 -13.77 -5.00 -9.92
CA ARG A 349 -14.58 -5.70 -10.93
C ARG A 349 -15.69 -6.51 -10.25
N TYR A 350 -16.59 -5.80 -9.57
CA TYR A 350 -17.53 -6.42 -8.63
C TYR A 350 -18.57 -7.33 -9.27
N ARG A 351 -18.93 -7.12 -10.55
CA ARG A 351 -19.90 -7.99 -11.25
C ARG A 351 -19.30 -9.36 -11.54
N GLU A 352 -18.06 -9.38 -12.01
CA GLU A 352 -17.29 -10.61 -12.26
C GLU A 352 -16.99 -11.34 -10.95
N ALA A 353 -16.54 -10.60 -9.93
CA ALA A 353 -16.36 -11.16 -8.58
C ALA A 353 -17.63 -11.82 -8.04
N LEU A 354 -18.81 -11.22 -8.28
CA LEU A 354 -20.10 -11.77 -7.86
C LEU A 354 -20.46 -13.07 -8.60
N ALA A 355 -20.21 -13.13 -9.90
CA ALA A 355 -20.46 -14.33 -10.70
C ALA A 355 -19.58 -15.50 -10.22
N GLU A 356 -18.30 -15.24 -10.00
CA GLU A 356 -17.32 -16.25 -9.60
C GLU A 356 -17.52 -16.73 -8.17
N ILE A 357 -17.79 -15.83 -7.21
CA ILE A 357 -18.10 -16.25 -5.83
C ILE A 357 -19.41 -17.05 -5.77
N SER A 358 -20.38 -16.75 -6.64
CA SER A 358 -21.63 -17.51 -6.72
C SER A 358 -21.40 -18.90 -7.30
N GLN A 359 -20.55 -19.03 -8.32
CA GLN A 359 -20.12 -20.31 -8.86
C GLN A 359 -19.37 -21.14 -7.80
N SER A 360 -18.49 -20.49 -7.04
CA SER A 360 -17.78 -21.10 -5.92
C SER A 360 -18.74 -21.69 -4.89
N ILE A 361 -19.73 -20.91 -4.44
CA ILE A 361 -20.77 -21.38 -3.49
C ILE A 361 -21.59 -22.54 -4.09
N GLN A 362 -21.96 -22.48 -5.36
CA GLN A 362 -22.72 -23.57 -5.99
C GLN A 362 -21.92 -24.88 -6.03
N LEU A 363 -20.62 -24.81 -6.33
CA LEU A 363 -19.73 -25.97 -6.33
C LEU A 363 -19.52 -26.51 -4.91
N TYR A 364 -19.36 -25.62 -3.94
CA TYR A 364 -19.26 -25.96 -2.53
C TYR A 364 -20.51 -26.71 -2.03
N ASP A 365 -21.71 -26.18 -2.30
CA ASP A 365 -22.99 -26.78 -1.92
C ASP A 365 -23.22 -28.17 -2.56
N ARG A 366 -22.63 -28.43 -3.74
CA ARG A 366 -22.66 -29.73 -4.42
C ARG A 366 -21.68 -30.75 -3.81
N GLY A 367 -20.97 -30.39 -2.75
CA GLY A 367 -19.93 -31.23 -2.14
C GLY A 367 -18.70 -31.38 -3.03
N SER A 368 -18.41 -30.37 -3.86
CA SER A 368 -17.18 -30.40 -4.65
C SER A 368 -15.95 -30.55 -3.75
N VAL A 369 -14.95 -31.23 -4.29
CA VAL A 369 -13.69 -31.54 -3.59
C VAL A 369 -13.04 -30.23 -3.17
N SER A 370 -13.04 -29.94 -1.86
CA SER A 370 -12.05 -29.03 -1.30
C SER A 370 -10.70 -29.66 -1.61
N ILE A 371 -9.80 -28.89 -2.22
CA ILE A 371 -8.38 -29.26 -2.18
C ILE A 371 -8.01 -28.92 -0.74
N PRO A 372 -7.87 -29.90 0.18
CA PRO A 372 -7.62 -29.58 1.58
C PRO A 372 -6.40 -28.69 1.62
N LEU A 373 -6.45 -27.60 2.41
CA LEU A 373 -5.35 -26.63 2.47
C LEU A 373 -4.01 -27.37 2.68
N GLN A 374 -4.03 -28.45 3.46
CA GLN A 374 -2.90 -29.37 3.66
C GLN A 374 -2.23 -29.88 2.37
N SER A 375 -2.99 -30.17 1.32
CA SER A 375 -2.45 -30.63 0.03
C SER A 375 -1.87 -29.49 -0.81
N MET A 376 -2.35 -28.25 -0.64
CA MET A 376 -1.71 -27.06 -1.22
C MET A 376 -0.42 -26.68 -0.49
N PHE A 377 -0.41 -26.74 0.83
CA PHE A 377 0.70 -26.28 1.68
C PHE A 377 1.77 -27.35 1.95
N GLY A 378 1.49 -28.63 1.74
CA GLY A 378 2.41 -29.73 2.03
C GLY A 378 2.63 -29.93 3.53
N THR A 379 2.11 -31.03 4.09
CA THR A 379 2.41 -31.56 5.45
C THR A 379 2.51 -30.57 6.62
N PHE A 380 1.80 -29.43 6.60
CA PHE A 380 1.57 -28.65 7.81
C PHE A 380 0.39 -29.27 8.58
N ARG A 381 0.68 -29.96 9.70
CA ARG A 381 -0.36 -30.38 10.65
C ARG A 381 -0.87 -29.17 11.41
N VAL A 382 -1.82 -28.46 10.82
CA VAL A 382 -2.78 -27.63 11.57
C VAL A 382 -3.79 -28.60 12.19
N GLN A 383 -4.11 -28.43 13.48
CA GLN A 383 -5.18 -29.19 14.12
C GLN A 383 -6.49 -28.94 13.36
N VAL A 384 -7.02 -30.00 12.74
CA VAL A 384 -8.20 -29.94 11.88
C VAL A 384 -9.45 -29.92 12.77
N VAL A 385 -10.02 -28.73 12.94
CA VAL A 385 -11.47 -28.56 13.17
C VAL A 385 -12.17 -28.98 11.88
N PRO A 386 -13.35 -29.63 11.90
CA PRO A 386 -14.06 -30.00 10.66
C PRO A 386 -14.15 -28.80 9.71
N GLU A 387 -13.43 -28.91 8.58
CA GLU A 387 -13.07 -27.84 7.62
C GLU A 387 -14.30 -27.19 6.95
N LYS A 388 -15.44 -27.89 6.99
CA LYS A 388 -16.69 -27.50 6.32
C LYS A 388 -17.27 -26.19 6.85
N ASP A 389 -17.25 -25.93 8.16
CA ASP A 389 -17.98 -24.77 8.70
C ASP A 389 -17.22 -23.45 8.47
N VAL A 390 -15.89 -23.47 8.50
CA VAL A 390 -15.04 -22.27 8.33
C VAL A 390 -15.02 -21.78 6.87
N GLU A 391 -15.03 -22.72 5.92
CA GLU A 391 -15.02 -22.41 4.49
C GLU A 391 -16.35 -21.79 4.03
N GLU A 392 -17.48 -22.29 4.53
CA GLU A 392 -18.80 -21.77 4.21
C GLU A 392 -18.95 -20.30 4.65
N GLY A 393 -18.59 -19.98 5.89
CA GLY A 393 -18.69 -18.61 6.40
C GLY A 393 -17.88 -17.59 5.60
N SER A 394 -16.68 -17.98 5.16
CA SER A 394 -15.80 -17.13 4.34
C SER A 394 -16.39 -16.85 2.95
N LEU A 395 -17.00 -17.85 2.30
CA LEU A 395 -17.64 -17.68 0.99
C LEU A 395 -18.81 -16.69 1.05
N TYR A 396 -19.69 -16.86 2.05
CA TYR A 396 -20.85 -15.99 2.24
C TYR A 396 -20.44 -14.56 2.66
N SER A 397 -19.42 -14.41 3.49
CA SER A 397 -18.88 -13.10 3.90
C SER A 397 -18.24 -12.35 2.73
N MET A 398 -17.49 -13.05 1.88
CA MET A 398 -16.96 -12.47 0.64
C MET A 398 -18.09 -11.99 -0.27
N ARG A 399 -19.10 -12.84 -0.52
CA ARG A 399 -20.26 -12.44 -1.34
C ARG A 399 -21.02 -11.26 -0.75
N ALA A 400 -21.16 -11.19 0.57
CA ALA A 400 -21.75 -10.03 1.25
C ALA A 400 -20.96 -8.74 0.98
N SER A 401 -19.62 -8.81 1.04
CA SER A 401 -18.72 -7.69 0.73
C SER A 401 -18.85 -7.23 -0.72
N VAL A 402 -18.99 -8.16 -1.67
CA VAL A 402 -19.26 -7.82 -3.09
C VAL A 402 -20.61 -7.12 -3.25
N TYR A 403 -21.68 -7.63 -2.62
CA TYR A 403 -23.01 -7.00 -2.67
C TYR A 403 -23.02 -5.60 -2.07
N GLN A 404 -22.28 -5.38 -0.98
CA GLN A 404 -22.14 -4.06 -0.37
C GLN A 404 -21.51 -3.07 -1.35
N GLN A 405 -20.43 -3.45 -2.05
CA GLN A 405 -19.78 -2.59 -3.05
C GLN A 405 -20.66 -2.31 -4.27
N LEU A 406 -21.58 -3.23 -4.59
CA LEU A 406 -22.60 -3.05 -5.63
C LEU A 406 -23.81 -2.22 -5.15
N GLY A 407 -23.86 -1.81 -3.87
CA GLY A 407 -24.98 -1.06 -3.30
C GLY A 407 -26.22 -1.90 -3.01
N ASN A 408 -26.12 -3.22 -2.98
CA ASN A 408 -27.22 -4.12 -2.62
C ASN A 408 -27.14 -4.51 -1.14
N SER A 409 -27.50 -3.57 -0.26
CA SER A 409 -27.43 -3.72 1.19
C SER A 409 -28.30 -4.86 1.74
N VAL A 410 -29.40 -5.19 1.06
CA VAL A 410 -30.30 -6.32 1.42
C VAL A 410 -29.59 -7.65 1.22
N ALA A 411 -29.12 -7.92 0.00
CA ALA A 411 -28.40 -9.16 -0.30
C ALA A 411 -27.10 -9.27 0.51
N ALA A 412 -26.41 -8.16 0.78
CA ALA A 412 -25.23 -8.15 1.63
C ALA A 412 -25.57 -8.63 3.06
N SER A 413 -26.64 -8.10 3.66
CA SER A 413 -27.09 -8.49 5.01
C SER A 413 -27.53 -9.95 5.07
N GLU A 414 -28.29 -10.45 4.09
CA GLU A 414 -28.71 -11.86 4.03
C GLU A 414 -27.50 -12.81 3.97
N ASN A 415 -26.51 -12.50 3.13
CA ASN A 415 -25.30 -13.31 3.02
C ASN A 415 -24.45 -13.26 4.28
N LEU A 416 -24.38 -12.11 4.93
CA LEU A 416 -23.63 -11.97 6.17
C LEU A 416 -24.29 -12.72 7.33
N ASN A 417 -25.62 -12.76 7.38
CA ASN A 417 -26.34 -13.58 8.34
C ASN A 417 -26.05 -15.07 8.15
N ARG A 418 -25.96 -15.53 6.88
CA ARG A 418 -25.51 -16.90 6.58
C ARG A 418 -24.08 -17.14 7.02
N ALA A 419 -23.18 -16.20 6.77
CA ALA A 419 -21.80 -16.29 7.23
C ALA A 419 -21.73 -16.41 8.76
N ILE A 420 -22.46 -15.54 9.48
CA ILE A 420 -22.56 -15.55 10.94
C ILE A 420 -23.12 -16.88 11.46
N SER A 421 -24.14 -17.45 10.80
CA SER A 421 -24.69 -18.75 11.21
C SER A 421 -23.73 -19.92 10.97
N ALA A 422 -22.81 -19.80 10.01
CA ALA A 422 -21.77 -20.79 9.72
C ALA A 422 -20.50 -20.59 10.57
N ALA A 423 -20.42 -19.51 11.37
CA ALA A 423 -19.23 -19.20 12.15
C ALA A 423 -18.98 -20.25 13.25
N SER A 424 -17.92 -21.04 13.11
CA SER A 424 -17.44 -21.94 14.16
C SER A 424 -16.42 -21.29 15.11
N HIS A 425 -15.91 -20.10 14.75
CA HIS A 425 -14.88 -19.38 15.50
C HIS A 425 -15.29 -17.96 15.93
N ALA A 426 -14.92 -17.59 17.15
CA ALA A 426 -15.30 -16.33 17.78
C ALA A 426 -14.67 -15.08 17.12
N ASP A 427 -13.50 -15.23 16.49
CA ASP A 427 -12.79 -14.08 15.87
C ASP A 427 -13.36 -13.73 14.49
N ASP A 428 -13.73 -14.73 13.68
CA ASP A 428 -14.45 -14.52 12.42
C ASP A 428 -15.82 -13.88 12.68
N TYR A 429 -16.51 -14.35 13.72
CA TYR A 429 -17.78 -13.76 14.18
C TYR A 429 -17.64 -12.25 14.48
N LYS A 430 -16.58 -11.81 15.17
CA LYS A 430 -16.37 -10.38 15.46
C LYS A 430 -16.18 -9.55 14.20
N GLN A 431 -15.40 -10.04 13.23
CA GLN A 431 -15.17 -9.34 11.97
C GLN A 431 -16.47 -9.21 11.16
N TRP A 432 -17.24 -10.30 11.09
CA TRP A 432 -18.53 -10.31 10.37
C TRP A 432 -19.58 -9.46 11.07
N LEU A 433 -19.60 -9.42 12.40
CA LEU A 433 -20.49 -8.55 13.17
C LEU A 433 -20.17 -7.06 12.92
N ALA A 434 -18.89 -6.70 12.83
CA ALA A 434 -18.47 -5.33 12.50
C ALA A 434 -18.92 -4.92 11.09
N LEU A 435 -18.80 -5.81 10.10
CA LEU A 435 -19.32 -5.60 8.75
C LEU A 435 -20.86 -5.46 8.77
N HIS A 436 -21.54 -6.27 9.57
CA HIS A 436 -22.99 -6.27 9.70
C HIS A 436 -23.49 -4.93 10.26
N GLU A 437 -22.80 -4.42 11.28
CA GLU A 437 -23.07 -3.11 11.86
C GLU A 437 -22.83 -1.97 10.86
N SER A 438 -21.80 -2.06 10.01
CA SER A 438 -21.58 -1.08 8.94
C SER A 438 -22.72 -1.09 7.91
N ILE A 439 -23.18 -2.28 7.49
CA ILE A 439 -24.29 -2.41 6.53
C ILE A 439 -25.58 -1.89 7.17
N ARG A 440 -25.82 -2.16 8.45
CA ARG A 440 -26.97 -1.64 9.21
C ARG A 440 -26.99 -0.12 9.22
N LYS A 441 -25.86 0.53 9.54
CA LYS A 441 -25.74 2.00 9.52
C LYS A 441 -25.97 2.59 8.13
N GLN A 442 -25.55 1.89 7.07
CA GLN A 442 -25.84 2.28 5.69
C GLN A 442 -27.34 2.14 5.37
N LYS A 443 -27.99 1.03 5.76
CA LYS A 443 -29.46 0.90 5.63
C LYS A 443 -30.19 2.03 6.38
N GLU A 444 -29.75 2.37 7.59
CA GLU A 444 -30.31 3.48 8.37
C GLU A 444 -30.18 4.83 7.66
N SER A 445 -29.06 5.11 6.98
CA SER A 445 -28.89 6.35 6.23
C SER A 445 -29.74 6.37 4.95
N GLU A 446 -29.82 5.25 4.22
CA GLU A 446 -30.70 5.08 3.05
C GLU A 446 -32.16 5.31 3.43
N VAL A 447 -32.59 4.74 4.55
CA VAL A 447 -33.93 4.91 5.12
C VAL A 447 -34.19 6.36 5.52
N LYS A 448 -33.23 7.05 6.15
CA LYS A 448 -33.37 8.49 6.47
C LYS A 448 -33.50 9.35 5.22
N ILE A 449 -32.77 9.03 4.15
CA ILE A 449 -32.88 9.72 2.86
C ILE A 449 -34.27 9.48 2.25
N GLN A 450 -34.74 8.24 2.22
CA GLN A 450 -36.07 7.90 1.71
C GLN A 450 -37.18 8.54 2.55
N LEU A 451 -37.03 8.57 3.87
CA LEU A 451 -37.95 9.26 4.77
C LEU A 451 -37.96 10.77 4.49
N ALA A 452 -36.80 11.40 4.29
CA ALA A 452 -36.73 12.81 3.93
C ALA A 452 -37.39 13.10 2.57
N GLN A 453 -37.18 12.23 1.58
CA GLN A 453 -37.85 12.31 0.28
C GLN A 453 -39.37 12.16 0.41
N ALA A 454 -39.84 11.12 1.11
CA ALA A 454 -41.25 10.88 1.39
C ALA A 454 -41.90 12.06 2.14
N THR A 455 -41.16 12.70 3.06
CA THR A 455 -41.63 13.89 3.78
C THR A 455 -41.77 15.11 2.87
N VAL A 456 -40.81 15.32 1.96
CA VAL A 456 -40.88 16.39 0.95
C VAL A 456 -42.07 16.15 0.01
N ILE A 457 -42.24 14.92 -0.45
CA ILE A 457 -43.36 14.48 -1.29
C ILE A 457 -44.70 14.72 -0.59
N ALA A 458 -44.84 14.30 0.67
CA ALA A 458 -46.06 14.50 1.44
C ALA A 458 -46.38 15.99 1.63
N ASN A 459 -45.37 16.82 1.90
CA ASN A 459 -45.54 18.27 2.00
C ASN A 459 -45.93 18.92 0.66
N ASP A 460 -45.39 18.44 -0.46
CA ASP A 460 -45.73 18.96 -1.78
C ASP A 460 -47.13 18.54 -2.22
N ALA A 461 -47.51 17.28 -1.98
CA ALA A 461 -48.88 16.80 -2.15
C ALA A 461 -49.86 17.64 -1.32
N TYR A 462 -49.52 17.96 -0.06
CA TYR A 462 -50.31 18.84 0.80
C TYR A 462 -50.43 20.27 0.26
N LYS A 463 -49.36 20.84 -0.32
CA LYS A 463 -49.42 22.17 -0.96
C LYS A 463 -50.27 22.19 -2.23
N ILE A 464 -50.26 21.13 -3.02
CA ILE A 464 -51.14 20.96 -4.19
C ILE A 464 -52.59 20.86 -3.72
N LEU A 465 -52.83 20.13 -2.64
CA LEU A 465 -54.11 20.01 -1.94
C LEU A 465 -54.72 21.38 -1.59
N LEU A 466 -53.89 22.30 -1.10
CA LEU A 466 -54.31 23.67 -0.77
C LEU A 466 -54.63 24.54 -2.00
N LYS A 467 -54.12 24.19 -3.19
CA LYS A 467 -54.28 25.00 -4.41
C LYS A 467 -55.45 24.58 -5.30
N SER A 468 -55.90 23.32 -5.25
CA SER A 468 -57.01 22.86 -6.11
C SER A 468 -57.87 21.75 -5.47
N PRO A 469 -58.87 22.12 -4.65
CA PRO A 469 -59.72 21.17 -3.93
C PRO A 469 -60.48 20.18 -4.83
N ALA A 470 -60.87 20.62 -6.04
CA ALA A 470 -61.61 19.79 -6.99
C ALA A 470 -60.76 18.65 -7.58
N ARG A 471 -59.47 18.91 -7.88
CA ARG A 471 -58.54 17.90 -8.37
C ARG A 471 -58.20 16.86 -7.30
N PHE A 472 -58.11 17.30 -6.05
CA PHE A 472 -57.90 16.40 -4.92
C PHE A 472 -59.04 15.37 -4.81
N GLN A 473 -60.29 15.81 -4.95
CA GLN A 473 -61.42 14.91 -4.74
C GLN A 473 -61.50 13.79 -5.78
N ALA A 474 -61.04 14.03 -7.00
CA ALA A 474 -60.96 13.02 -8.05
C ALA A 474 -59.89 11.95 -7.78
N LYS A 475 -58.88 12.23 -6.94
CA LYS A 475 -57.71 11.35 -6.71
C LYS A 475 -57.41 11.09 -5.24
N LYS A 476 -58.35 11.43 -4.36
CA LYS A 476 -58.23 11.38 -2.89
C LYS A 476 -57.74 10.03 -2.40
N ASP A 477 -58.20 8.94 -3.03
CA ASP A 477 -57.87 7.59 -2.62
C ASP A 477 -56.39 7.25 -2.88
N ILE A 478 -55.81 7.77 -3.97
CA ILE A 478 -54.40 7.57 -4.28
C ILE A 478 -53.52 8.35 -3.30
N TYR A 479 -53.87 9.61 -3.00
CA TYR A 479 -53.16 10.42 -2.00
C TYR A 479 -53.23 9.80 -0.60
N ASN A 480 -54.40 9.32 -0.17
CA ASN A 480 -54.56 8.62 1.10
C ASN A 480 -53.69 7.36 1.16
N ARG A 481 -53.57 6.63 0.05
CA ARG A 481 -52.73 5.43 -0.03
C ARG A 481 -51.23 5.77 0.06
N ILE A 482 -50.79 6.86 -0.56
CA ILE A 482 -49.41 7.37 -0.43
C ILE A 482 -49.11 7.75 1.03
N ILE A 483 -50.01 8.49 1.68
CA ILE A 483 -49.86 8.87 3.09
C ILE A 483 -49.79 7.63 3.99
N MET A 484 -50.68 6.66 3.77
CA MET A 484 -50.71 5.41 4.53
C MET A 484 -49.41 4.61 4.37
N LEU A 485 -48.88 4.50 3.15
CA LEU A 485 -47.61 3.82 2.88
C LEU A 485 -46.41 4.58 3.48
N ASN A 486 -46.41 5.90 3.45
CA ASN A 486 -45.35 6.68 4.10
C ASN A 486 -45.39 6.51 5.62
N ASN A 487 -46.56 6.59 6.24
CA ASN A 487 -46.72 6.39 7.69
C ASN A 487 -46.35 4.97 8.11
N GLY A 488 -46.81 3.96 7.37
CA GLY A 488 -46.42 2.57 7.63
C GLY A 488 -44.92 2.34 7.42
N GLY A 489 -44.31 3.04 6.46
CA GLY A 489 -42.86 3.09 6.30
C GLY A 489 -42.15 3.64 7.54
N VAL A 490 -42.63 4.77 8.10
CA VAL A 490 -42.09 5.35 9.35
C VAL A 490 -42.24 4.40 10.54
N ASP A 491 -43.41 3.77 10.68
CA ASP A 491 -43.66 2.79 11.74
C ASP A 491 -42.72 1.59 11.64
N ASP A 492 -42.43 1.12 10.42
CA ASP A 492 -41.47 0.04 10.18
C ASP A 492 -40.03 0.46 10.54
N ILE A 493 -39.63 1.72 10.30
CA ILE A 493 -38.34 2.25 10.80
C ILE A 493 -38.28 2.18 12.31
N ALA A 494 -39.34 2.62 13.00
CA ALA A 494 -39.39 2.62 14.47
C ALA A 494 -39.29 1.21 15.06
N ARG A 495 -39.72 0.20 14.30
CA ARG A 495 -39.61 -1.23 14.65
C ARG A 495 -38.32 -1.89 14.17
N LEU A 496 -37.38 -1.13 13.59
CA LEU A 496 -36.14 -1.61 12.98
C LEU A 496 -36.38 -2.59 11.80
N ASN A 497 -37.55 -2.54 11.17
CA ASN A 497 -37.93 -3.35 10.02
C ASN A 497 -37.63 -2.61 8.70
N TYR A 498 -36.34 -2.38 8.45
CA TYR A 498 -35.89 -1.51 7.35
C TYR A 498 -36.31 -2.02 5.96
N ASP A 499 -36.35 -3.33 5.73
CA ASP A 499 -36.72 -3.88 4.42
C ASP A 499 -38.21 -3.63 4.11
N SER A 500 -39.06 -3.74 5.12
CA SER A 500 -40.48 -3.38 5.01
C SER A 500 -40.66 -1.87 4.82
N ALA A 501 -39.94 -1.04 5.57
CA ALA A 501 -39.97 0.41 5.42
C ALA A 501 -39.60 0.85 3.99
N ILE A 502 -38.49 0.32 3.45
CA ILE A 502 -38.05 0.58 2.07
C ILE A 502 -39.12 0.16 1.06
N LYS A 503 -39.74 -1.00 1.25
CA LYS A 503 -40.82 -1.48 0.38
C LYS A 503 -42.00 -0.52 0.40
N GLN A 504 -42.42 -0.05 1.57
CA GLN A 504 -43.54 0.89 1.67
C GLN A 504 -43.23 2.24 1.02
N PHE A 505 -42.05 2.82 1.26
CA PHE A 505 -41.66 4.07 0.61
C PHE A 505 -41.54 3.93 -0.91
N LYS A 506 -41.03 2.81 -1.43
CA LYS A 506 -41.01 2.54 -2.88
C LYS A 506 -42.42 2.48 -3.46
N MET A 507 -43.34 1.77 -2.81
CA MET A 507 -44.74 1.72 -3.26
C MET A 507 -45.39 3.11 -3.25
N ALA A 508 -45.09 3.95 -2.24
CA ALA A 508 -45.56 5.32 -2.18
C ALA A 508 -45.02 6.18 -3.34
N MET A 509 -43.72 6.08 -3.65
CA MET A 509 -43.10 6.76 -4.79
C MET A 509 -43.64 6.26 -6.14
N ASP A 510 -43.89 4.96 -6.29
CA ASP A 510 -44.45 4.40 -7.52
C ASP A 510 -45.88 4.90 -7.78
N LEU A 511 -46.71 4.98 -6.73
CA LEU A 511 -48.05 5.58 -6.77
C LEU A 511 -48.02 7.07 -7.13
N GLU A 512 -47.04 7.80 -6.61
CA GLU A 512 -46.83 9.20 -7.00
C GLU A 512 -46.35 9.32 -8.46
N ALA A 513 -45.43 8.45 -8.89
CA ALA A 513 -44.96 8.42 -10.27
C ALA A 513 -46.09 8.03 -11.24
N SER A 514 -47.06 7.20 -10.84
CA SER A 514 -48.26 6.96 -11.64
C SER A 514 -49.18 8.19 -11.67
N LEU A 515 -49.35 8.91 -10.55
CA LEU A 515 -50.09 10.18 -10.53
C LEU A 515 -49.47 11.19 -11.51
N ASN A 516 -48.16 11.38 -11.43
CA ASN A 516 -47.43 12.32 -12.29
C ASN A 516 -47.47 11.91 -13.78
N ARG A 517 -47.55 10.60 -14.08
CA ARG A 517 -47.71 10.09 -15.45
C ARG A 517 -49.14 10.31 -15.98
N GLU A 518 -50.15 10.01 -15.17
CA GLU A 518 -51.56 10.20 -15.52
C GLU A 518 -51.97 11.66 -15.62
N GLU A 519 -51.32 12.53 -14.85
CA GLU A 519 -51.58 13.96 -14.96
C GLU A 519 -51.15 14.52 -16.30
N GLY A 520 -50.21 13.87 -16.98
CA GLY A 520 -49.51 14.46 -18.10
C GLY A 520 -48.84 15.75 -17.62
N VAL A 521 -47.55 15.92 -17.88
CA VAL A 521 -47.02 17.28 -17.84
C VAL A 521 -47.53 18.02 -19.09
N ASP A 522 -48.86 18.22 -19.18
CA ASP A 522 -49.51 19.19 -20.07
C ASP A 522 -49.41 20.61 -19.49
N ALA A 523 -48.74 20.75 -18.35
CA ALA A 523 -48.37 22.03 -17.78
C ALA A 523 -47.11 22.58 -18.47
N HIS A 524 -47.29 23.30 -19.57
CA HIS A 524 -46.26 24.15 -20.16
C HIS A 524 -45.57 25.07 -19.13
N ASP A 525 -46.23 25.38 -18.00
CA ASP A 525 -45.73 26.24 -16.93
C ASP A 525 -45.00 25.51 -15.79
N GLU A 526 -45.13 24.19 -15.63
CA GLU A 526 -44.57 23.46 -14.48
C GLU A 526 -43.21 22.80 -14.72
N PHE A 527 -42.73 22.78 -15.97
CA PHE A 527 -41.40 22.23 -16.30
C PHE A 527 -40.29 22.83 -15.44
N SER A 528 -40.34 24.14 -15.18
CA SER A 528 -39.34 24.85 -14.34
C SER A 528 -39.24 24.28 -12.92
N THR A 529 -40.37 23.87 -12.34
CA THR A 529 -40.44 23.29 -11.00
C THR A 529 -39.94 21.85 -11.02
N ALA A 530 -40.35 21.06 -12.02
CA ALA A 530 -39.86 19.70 -12.19
C ALA A 530 -38.34 19.65 -12.40
N PHE A 531 -37.78 20.53 -13.25
CA PHE A 531 -36.34 20.67 -13.45
C PHE A 531 -35.60 20.88 -12.14
N LYS A 532 -36.07 21.84 -11.32
CA LYS A 532 -35.43 22.17 -10.04
C LYS A 532 -35.46 20.99 -9.06
N LYS A 533 -36.58 20.27 -8.97
CA LYS A 533 -36.71 19.12 -8.06
C LYS A 533 -35.80 17.97 -8.46
N TRP A 534 -35.79 17.59 -9.74
CA TRP A 534 -34.93 16.51 -10.23
C TRP A 534 -33.45 16.88 -10.19
N GLN A 535 -33.11 18.14 -10.42
CA GLN A 535 -31.74 18.64 -10.25
C GLN A 535 -31.29 18.52 -8.79
N ILE A 536 -32.11 18.93 -7.82
CA ILE A 536 -31.80 18.75 -6.39
C ILE A 536 -31.60 17.27 -6.06
N ALA A 537 -32.42 16.36 -6.60
CA ALA A 537 -32.26 14.93 -6.40
C ALA A 537 -30.92 14.40 -6.95
N LEU A 538 -30.48 14.88 -8.12
CA LEU A 538 -29.18 14.54 -8.70
C LEU A 538 -28.00 15.21 -7.98
N ASP A 539 -28.19 16.40 -7.42
CA ASP A 539 -27.17 17.07 -6.61
C ASP A 539 -26.93 16.32 -5.30
N LEU A 540 -27.99 15.75 -4.70
CA LEU A 540 -27.92 14.88 -3.53
C LEU A 540 -27.35 13.49 -3.87
N ASN A 541 -27.76 12.92 -5.02
CA ASN A 541 -27.26 11.64 -5.50
C ASN A 541 -27.06 11.67 -7.02
N LYS A 542 -25.82 11.87 -7.45
CA LYS A 542 -25.43 11.94 -8.87
C LYS A 542 -25.74 10.67 -9.67
N ARG A 543 -26.04 9.55 -9.01
CA ARG A 543 -26.38 8.25 -9.62
C ARG A 543 -27.87 7.90 -9.48
N HIS A 544 -28.74 8.89 -9.29
CA HIS A 544 -30.17 8.64 -9.14
C HIS A 544 -30.85 8.40 -10.50
N ASP A 545 -30.85 7.16 -10.97
CA ASP A 545 -31.34 6.78 -12.31
C ASP A 545 -32.73 7.34 -12.65
N LEU A 546 -33.69 7.23 -11.74
CA LEU A 546 -35.05 7.74 -11.96
C LEU A 546 -35.09 9.27 -12.15
N ALA A 547 -34.31 10.01 -11.36
CA ALA A 547 -34.23 11.47 -11.49
C ALA A 547 -33.58 11.86 -12.82
N SER A 548 -32.54 11.13 -13.24
CA SER A 548 -31.88 11.30 -14.54
C SER A 548 -32.86 11.08 -15.70
N ARG A 549 -33.62 9.97 -15.68
CA ARG A 549 -34.64 9.67 -16.70
C ARG A 549 -35.75 10.72 -16.75
N ASN A 550 -36.29 11.12 -15.60
CA ASN A 550 -37.36 12.12 -15.55
C ASN A 550 -36.87 13.51 -16.02
N LEU A 551 -35.63 13.85 -15.68
CA LEU A 551 -34.98 15.08 -16.16
C LEU A 551 -34.78 15.02 -17.68
N SER A 552 -34.40 13.86 -18.22
CA SER A 552 -34.30 13.63 -19.66
C SER A 552 -35.64 13.82 -20.38
N ILE A 553 -36.73 13.25 -19.84
CA ILE A 553 -38.09 13.44 -20.37
C ILE A 553 -38.49 14.92 -20.36
N ALA A 554 -38.20 15.63 -19.27
CA ALA A 554 -38.49 17.06 -19.15
C ALA A 554 -37.71 17.91 -20.18
N TYR A 555 -36.42 17.64 -20.37
CA TYR A 555 -35.59 18.30 -21.38
C TYR A 555 -36.11 18.05 -22.80
N ASN A 556 -36.48 16.80 -23.12
CA ASN A 556 -37.06 16.43 -24.41
C ASN A 556 -38.41 17.16 -24.67
N GLY A 557 -39.28 17.22 -23.66
CA GLY A 557 -40.55 17.96 -23.74
C GLY A 557 -40.34 19.45 -23.97
N LYS A 558 -39.40 20.06 -23.24
CA LYS A 558 -39.05 21.48 -23.41
C LYS A 558 -38.47 21.77 -24.79
N ALA A 559 -37.59 20.91 -25.30
CA ALA A 559 -37.00 21.05 -26.63
C ALA A 559 -38.05 21.09 -27.74
N LYS A 560 -39.09 20.25 -27.67
CA LYS A 560 -40.20 20.24 -28.64
C LYS A 560 -40.95 21.57 -28.73
N SER A 561 -41.02 22.32 -27.63
CA SER A 561 -41.69 23.63 -27.57
C SER A 561 -40.84 24.78 -28.13
N ILE A 562 -39.57 24.55 -28.44
CA ILE A 562 -38.64 25.60 -28.87
C ILE A 562 -38.63 25.67 -30.40
N ALA A 563 -38.98 26.84 -30.95
CA ALA A 563 -39.03 27.05 -32.39
C ALA A 563 -37.64 27.09 -33.06
N SER A 564 -36.61 27.59 -32.37
CA SER A 564 -35.24 27.66 -32.89
C SER A 564 -34.57 26.28 -32.86
N PRO A 565 -34.17 25.71 -34.02
CA PRO A 565 -33.52 24.41 -34.06
C PRO A 565 -32.21 24.35 -33.26
N GLN A 566 -31.42 25.43 -33.27
CA GLN A 566 -30.17 25.50 -32.52
C GLN A 566 -30.40 25.43 -31.02
N LEU A 567 -31.41 26.14 -30.51
CA LEU A 567 -31.73 26.12 -29.09
C LEU A 567 -32.40 24.80 -28.70
N ALA A 568 -33.29 24.26 -29.54
CA ALA A 568 -33.90 22.95 -29.31
C ALA A 568 -32.83 21.84 -29.22
N LEU A 569 -31.81 21.90 -30.08
CA LEU A 569 -30.68 20.96 -30.08
C LEU A 569 -29.97 20.92 -28.72
N THR A 570 -29.68 22.07 -28.10
CA THR A 570 -29.09 22.11 -26.74
C THR A 570 -29.96 21.42 -25.68
N TYR A 571 -31.29 21.50 -25.78
CA TYR A 571 -32.17 20.80 -24.85
C TYR A 571 -32.22 19.28 -25.13
N TYR A 572 -32.19 18.86 -26.41
CA TYR A 572 -32.07 17.44 -26.75
C TYR A 572 -30.73 16.84 -26.30
N HIS A 573 -29.63 17.60 -26.41
CA HIS A 573 -28.34 17.22 -25.85
C HIS A 573 -28.42 16.94 -24.36
N ARG A 574 -29.02 17.85 -23.58
CA ARG A 574 -29.21 17.62 -22.14
C ARG A 574 -30.07 16.40 -21.86
N ALA A 575 -31.12 16.18 -22.65
CA ALA A 575 -31.95 14.98 -22.51
C ALA A 575 -31.11 13.70 -22.66
N LEU A 576 -30.30 13.62 -23.72
CA LEU A 576 -29.45 12.45 -24.00
C LEU A 576 -28.26 12.33 -23.04
N PHE A 577 -27.76 13.44 -22.49
CA PHE A 577 -26.71 13.41 -21.47
C PHE A 577 -27.19 12.71 -20.19
N PHE A 578 -28.44 12.99 -19.76
CA PHE A 578 -29.02 12.35 -18.58
C PHE A 578 -29.53 10.93 -18.84
N ASP A 579 -30.10 10.67 -20.01
CA ASP A 579 -30.54 9.33 -20.40
C ASP A 579 -30.21 9.09 -21.89
N PRO A 580 -29.05 8.47 -22.18
CA PRO A 580 -28.66 8.14 -23.54
C PRO A 580 -29.62 7.17 -24.23
N LEU A 581 -30.50 6.49 -23.50
CA LEU A 581 -31.49 5.54 -24.02
C LEU A 581 -32.87 6.17 -24.27
N ASN A 582 -33.01 7.49 -24.13
CA ASN A 582 -34.27 8.18 -24.42
C ASN A 582 -34.53 8.19 -25.94
N GLU A 583 -35.14 7.13 -26.46
CA GLU A 583 -35.47 6.94 -27.88
C GLU A 583 -36.22 8.15 -28.49
N PRO A 584 -37.25 8.74 -27.83
CA PRO A 584 -37.86 9.96 -28.35
C PRO A 584 -36.88 11.11 -28.54
N ALA A 585 -35.95 11.33 -27.63
CA ALA A 585 -34.94 12.38 -27.75
C ALA A 585 -33.94 12.08 -28.88
N GLN A 586 -33.58 10.81 -29.10
CA GLN A 586 -32.74 10.39 -30.22
C GLN A 586 -33.40 10.65 -31.59
N VAL A 587 -34.70 10.39 -31.72
CA VAL A 587 -35.41 10.68 -32.98
C VAL A 587 -35.49 12.20 -33.20
N ASN A 588 -35.83 12.96 -32.17
CA ASN A 588 -36.00 14.41 -32.29
C ASN A 588 -34.67 15.14 -32.55
N ILE A 589 -33.54 14.63 -32.02
CA ILE A 589 -32.23 15.24 -32.31
C ILE A 589 -31.88 15.07 -33.79
N SER A 590 -32.10 13.90 -34.39
CA SER A 590 -31.86 13.67 -35.82
C SER A 590 -32.72 14.58 -36.70
N ASP A 591 -34.01 14.75 -36.36
CA ASP A 591 -34.89 15.68 -37.05
C ASP A 591 -34.42 17.14 -36.91
N THR A 592 -33.88 17.51 -35.75
CA THR A 592 -33.35 18.85 -35.49
C THR A 592 -32.06 19.10 -36.26
N ILE A 593 -31.17 18.12 -36.37
CA ILE A 593 -29.94 18.18 -37.18
C ILE A 593 -30.30 18.36 -38.66
N ARG A 594 -31.30 17.63 -39.18
CA ARG A 594 -31.80 17.83 -40.55
C ARG A 594 -32.32 19.26 -40.78
N LYS A 595 -33.03 19.83 -39.81
CA LYS A 595 -33.50 21.24 -39.86
C LYS A 595 -32.35 22.25 -39.86
N LEU A 596 -31.17 21.88 -39.37
CA LEU A 596 -29.95 22.70 -39.45
C LEU A 596 -29.22 22.56 -40.79
N GLY A 597 -29.72 21.73 -41.72
CA GLY A 597 -29.07 21.45 -43.00
C GLY A 597 -27.85 20.53 -42.89
N LEU A 598 -27.77 19.74 -41.81
CA LEU A 598 -26.72 18.76 -41.57
C LEU A 598 -27.27 17.34 -41.73
N ASP A 599 -26.39 16.36 -41.93
CA ASP A 599 -26.76 14.94 -42.02
C ASP A 599 -26.63 14.26 -40.65
N PRO A 600 -27.72 13.76 -40.04
CA PRO A 600 -27.68 13.08 -38.74
C PRO A 600 -27.01 11.69 -38.78
N ASP A 601 -26.65 11.17 -39.96
CA ASP A 601 -25.91 9.92 -40.10
C ASP A 601 -24.43 10.19 -40.49
N SER A 602 -24.02 11.47 -40.57
CA SER A 602 -22.67 11.87 -40.92
C SER A 602 -21.78 11.98 -39.69
N PHE A 603 -20.78 11.10 -39.61
CA PHE A 603 -19.70 11.18 -38.62
C PHE A 603 -19.08 12.59 -38.55
N GLY A 604 -18.81 13.19 -39.72
CA GLY A 604 -18.17 14.51 -39.79
C GLY A 604 -19.05 15.63 -39.26
N ASP A 605 -20.37 15.55 -39.43
CA ASP A 605 -21.28 16.58 -38.93
C ASP A 605 -21.48 16.49 -37.42
N HIS A 606 -21.52 15.28 -36.86
CA HIS A 606 -21.50 15.09 -35.40
C HIS A 606 -20.22 15.63 -34.76
N VAL A 607 -19.04 15.37 -35.35
CA VAL A 607 -17.77 15.93 -34.84
C VAL A 607 -17.79 17.46 -34.89
N LYS A 608 -18.27 18.07 -35.98
CA LYS A 608 -18.41 19.54 -36.08
C LYS A 608 -19.37 20.10 -35.04
N LEU A 609 -20.50 19.43 -34.78
CA LEU A 609 -21.46 19.83 -33.75
C LEU A 609 -20.84 19.74 -32.36
N ALA A 610 -20.08 18.68 -32.08
CA ALA A 610 -19.35 18.52 -30.82
C ALA A 610 -18.32 19.64 -30.60
N GLU A 611 -17.51 19.96 -31.62
CA GLU A 611 -16.50 21.03 -31.54
C GLU A 611 -17.15 22.41 -31.38
N SER A 612 -18.26 22.66 -32.07
CA SER A 612 -19.08 23.86 -31.87
C SER A 612 -19.65 23.94 -30.44
N ALA A 613 -20.08 22.81 -29.85
CA ALA A 613 -20.55 22.76 -28.48
C ALA A 613 -19.42 23.04 -27.47
N VAL A 614 -18.22 22.50 -27.68
CA VAL A 614 -17.02 22.82 -26.89
C VAL A 614 -16.72 24.32 -26.94
N ALA A 615 -16.74 24.92 -28.13
CA ALA A 615 -16.49 26.36 -28.32
C ALA A 615 -17.51 27.23 -27.55
N LYS A 616 -18.76 26.76 -27.41
CA LYS A 616 -19.83 27.42 -26.64
C LYS A 616 -19.82 27.07 -25.14
N LYS A 617 -18.85 26.27 -24.69
CA LYS A 617 -18.77 25.71 -23.32
C LYS A 617 -19.97 24.81 -22.95
N ASP A 618 -20.65 24.25 -23.94
CA ASP A 618 -21.68 23.23 -23.76
C ASP A 618 -21.03 21.84 -23.77
N LEU A 619 -20.35 21.51 -22.67
CA LEU A 619 -19.62 20.25 -22.54
C LEU A 619 -20.53 19.02 -22.57
N GLU A 620 -21.80 19.18 -22.19
CA GLU A 620 -22.80 18.11 -22.22
C GLU A 620 -23.21 17.80 -23.65
N GLY A 621 -23.51 18.83 -24.45
CA GLY A 621 -23.73 18.68 -25.89
C GLY A 621 -22.52 18.10 -26.61
N ALA A 622 -21.32 18.56 -26.29
CA ALA A 622 -20.09 18.02 -26.87
C ALA A 622 -19.93 16.51 -26.59
N ALA A 623 -20.19 16.07 -25.36
CA ALA A 623 -20.09 14.66 -24.98
C ALA A 623 -21.11 13.79 -25.73
N VAL A 624 -22.35 14.26 -25.86
CA VAL A 624 -23.41 13.57 -26.61
C VAL A 624 -23.01 13.43 -28.09
N GLU A 625 -22.55 14.51 -28.71
CA GLU A 625 -22.22 14.51 -30.14
C GLU A 625 -20.98 13.66 -30.46
N TYR A 626 -19.93 13.68 -29.62
CA TYR A 626 -18.80 12.76 -29.80
C TYR A 626 -19.23 11.29 -29.59
N ALA A 627 -20.11 11.01 -28.63
CA ALA A 627 -20.62 9.65 -28.43
C ALA A 627 -21.46 9.17 -29.62
N LEU A 628 -22.28 10.04 -30.23
CA LEU A 628 -23.03 9.73 -31.45
C LEU A 628 -22.10 9.52 -32.65
N ALA A 629 -21.05 10.34 -32.79
CA ALA A 629 -20.03 10.14 -33.82
C ALA A 629 -19.36 8.76 -33.70
N LEU A 630 -18.98 8.36 -32.47
CA LEU A 630 -18.35 7.06 -32.21
C LEU A 630 -19.26 5.86 -32.50
N LYS A 631 -20.58 6.03 -32.44
CA LYS A 631 -21.53 4.99 -32.86
C LYS A 631 -21.54 4.77 -34.38
N ILE A 632 -21.27 5.82 -35.16
CA ILE A 632 -21.20 5.75 -36.62
C ILE A 632 -19.84 5.18 -37.06
N LYS A 633 -18.76 5.67 -36.45
CA LYS A 633 -17.39 5.24 -36.77
C LYS A 633 -16.52 5.33 -35.53
N ASP A 634 -15.88 4.20 -35.18
CA ASP A 634 -14.89 4.17 -34.11
C ASP A 634 -13.61 4.92 -34.53
N ASP A 635 -13.29 5.99 -33.83
CA ASP A 635 -12.17 6.89 -34.12
C ASP A 635 -11.38 7.22 -32.84
N ALA A 636 -10.07 7.01 -32.89
CA ALA A 636 -9.21 7.16 -31.72
C ALA A 636 -9.12 8.61 -31.24
N GLU A 637 -9.07 9.59 -32.15
CA GLU A 637 -8.99 11.01 -31.80
C GLU A 637 -10.28 11.48 -31.15
N VAL A 638 -11.44 11.03 -31.67
CA VAL A 638 -12.74 11.34 -31.05
C VAL A 638 -12.87 10.72 -29.66
N ARG A 639 -12.38 9.49 -29.44
CA ARG A 639 -12.31 8.87 -28.10
C ARG A 639 -11.47 9.69 -27.13
N GLU A 640 -10.32 10.18 -27.58
CA GLU A 640 -9.45 11.06 -26.78
C GLU A 640 -10.15 12.37 -26.43
N LYS A 641 -10.77 13.03 -27.42
CA LYS A 641 -11.56 14.26 -27.23
C LYS A 641 -12.71 14.06 -26.25
N LEU A 642 -13.46 12.96 -26.36
CA LEU A 642 -14.53 12.60 -25.41
C LEU A 642 -13.98 12.38 -23.99
N GLY A 643 -12.85 11.67 -23.86
CA GLY A 643 -12.17 11.46 -22.59
C GLY A 643 -11.68 12.76 -21.93
N ALA A 644 -11.26 13.74 -22.74
CA ALA A 644 -10.75 15.04 -22.27
C ALA A 644 -11.83 15.96 -21.67
N LEU A 645 -13.12 15.75 -21.94
CA LEU A 645 -14.20 16.61 -21.44
C LEU A 645 -14.36 16.57 -19.90
N ASN A 646 -13.72 15.61 -19.21
CA ASN A 646 -13.69 15.45 -17.75
C ASN A 646 -15.07 15.51 -17.05
N LYS A 647 -16.14 15.23 -17.81
CA LYS A 647 -17.49 15.00 -17.29
C LYS A 647 -17.81 13.52 -17.44
N PRO A 648 -18.34 12.87 -16.39
CA PRO A 648 -18.73 11.47 -16.49
C PRO A 648 -19.91 11.34 -17.46
N TYR A 649 -19.63 10.93 -18.70
CA TYR A 649 -20.66 10.47 -19.61
C TYR A 649 -21.06 9.03 -19.23
N PRO A 650 -22.35 8.65 -19.25
CA PRO A 650 -22.76 7.32 -18.82
C PRO A 650 -22.08 6.23 -19.66
N LYS A 651 -21.25 5.39 -19.04
CA LYS A 651 -20.44 4.36 -19.73
C LYS A 651 -21.26 3.35 -20.54
N ASN A 652 -22.55 3.19 -20.28
CA ASN A 652 -23.42 2.20 -20.94
C ASN A 652 -23.99 2.69 -22.29
N SER A 653 -23.45 3.77 -22.87
CA SER A 653 -23.97 4.43 -24.07
C SER A 653 -23.08 4.32 -25.31
N LEU A 654 -21.83 3.90 -25.12
CA LEU A 654 -20.94 3.36 -26.15
C LEU A 654 -21.15 1.84 -26.19
#